data_AF-A0A0W8JAB0-F1
#
_entry.id   AF-A0A0W8JAB0-F1
#
_cell.length_a   1.000
_cell.length_b   1.000
_cell.length_c   1.000
_cell.angle_alpha   90.00
_cell.angle_beta   90.00
_cell.angle_gamma   90.00
#
_symmetry.space_group_name_H-M   'P 1'
#
loop_
_entity.id
_entity.type
_entity.pdbx_description
1 polymer ?
#
loop_
_entity_poly.entity_id
_entity_poly.type
_entity_poly.pdbx_seq_one_letter_code
_entity_poly.pdbx_strand_id
1 'polypeptide(L)'
;MSHAVVATVADDISRIDYFIRYHLSVGFERIYLYFDDPQDPAIYVAQLYPQVYVQVMDEAWRQQSILFLSQFNPSDAAAYEDEVMIRQETNVRLTIELARKEQMQWLVHIDSDELFYTREIHIQAHFEKLNQKQIKNVIYRNLEALIHSRPNTKPFNRRIYFKKNYFKNNVWEFSSQQREFLQAHQIKPEYYFHFYQNGKSAVHLSAEITIDSVHFFNTEQEPTAEWHQDDTCILHFPCPTLDSFIKKYERLGDFSDLWRGEPRAGDFISLLHLQARDTYLSGDKALLATLFEQKIALDDVNLIHALEDHDLLCQIDDVEHKVYPGDYLISQGSQQRAPLLQACIQAITSLEPRDLMKRIQHDFCQRFQRLCEIAETLCGECAPQLISDGLHVILTKAAQGQWREATSHHDLRQNYYIGGSVYLDFIVNHETVLFANIDYLHQLGVNYIQVYRVPGSDGVAPQLLTQAVAYCHQYQMCLCLCLELADMTTTPPMVRFTTICDEVFAALAHQPDWVQLTVHQEDALSSLYGELIHLLAEIYQPGTSVIWHEHAIPRIFQSPTGVSLPVHHRPGLTAALWYSLMSMETSLLQAQTRQFPLLDRHAAWLNQVNDSHGIVWTFNDRLIAETQEQDVEAFYRKVHHFYLNRHDQYFPIGCESFQRHLLGSTASLAGLLKAVNTHNPAGIERSIQRILLMYAVTFSIGGLPVLLLGDESFPYQVSERCRYQAEDIHHVYDFYRQCNDEDCTSKAVATSHTSNRLYTGLNQLIQARKSLAELSGHDVDFVTSLDKSHLIFLRKSQKNTFLFLGNFSPIKKRLRLDQSHHELMSALWMDMLQNHDQFMHLPSHLEPYQYYWLRFSQS
;
A
#
# COMPACT_ATOMS: atom_id res chain seq x y z
N MET A 1 13.48 -22.76 15.57
CA MET A 1 13.03 -24.15 15.39
C MET A 1 11.87 -24.06 14.43
N SER A 2 11.85 -24.80 13.31
CA SER A 2 10.90 -24.59 12.20
C SER A 2 9.87 -25.71 12.10
N HIS A 3 8.60 -25.35 11.94
CA HIS A 3 7.44 -26.23 12.00
C HIS A 3 6.55 -25.96 10.79
N ALA A 4 6.07 -27.03 10.18
CA ALA A 4 5.21 -26.93 9.01
C ALA A 4 3.91 -27.73 9.17
N VAL A 5 2.86 -27.23 8.53
CA VAL A 5 1.61 -27.96 8.31
C VAL A 5 1.50 -28.36 6.85
N VAL A 6 0.97 -29.55 6.58
CA VAL A 6 0.54 -29.98 5.26
C VAL A 6 -0.95 -30.33 5.27
N ALA A 7 -1.67 -29.86 4.26
CA ALA A 7 -3.09 -30.16 4.07
C ALA A 7 -3.41 -30.32 2.58
N THR A 8 -4.30 -31.27 2.27
CA THR A 8 -5.01 -31.29 0.98
C THR A 8 -6.38 -30.70 1.20
N VAL A 9 -6.74 -29.67 0.44
CA VAL A 9 -7.87 -28.80 0.74
C VAL A 9 -8.90 -28.78 -0.38
N ALA A 10 -10.17 -28.75 0.02
CA ALA A 10 -11.34 -28.55 -0.83
C ALA A 10 -12.44 -27.95 0.04
N ASP A 11 -12.36 -26.64 0.30
CA ASP A 11 -13.31 -25.95 1.17
C ASP A 11 -13.58 -24.52 0.72
N ASP A 12 -14.57 -23.86 1.31
CA ASP A 12 -14.87 -22.48 0.96
C ASP A 12 -13.72 -21.52 1.33
N ILE A 13 -13.62 -20.44 0.57
CA ILE A 13 -12.58 -19.41 0.71
C ILE A 13 -12.41 -18.95 2.16
N SER A 14 -13.51 -18.74 2.90
CA SER A 14 -13.45 -18.20 4.25
C SER A 14 -12.85 -19.19 5.25
N ARG A 15 -13.10 -20.50 5.06
CA ARG A 15 -12.50 -21.56 5.88
C ARG A 15 -11.01 -21.72 5.61
N ILE A 16 -10.60 -21.71 4.33
CA ILE A 16 -9.18 -21.80 3.97
C ILE A 16 -8.40 -20.59 4.49
N ASP A 17 -8.95 -19.39 4.33
CA ASP A 17 -8.36 -18.17 4.88
C ASP A 17 -8.19 -18.23 6.40
N TYR A 18 -9.25 -18.64 7.12
CA TYR A 18 -9.19 -18.79 8.57
C TYR A 18 -8.17 -19.85 8.99
N PHE A 19 -8.14 -21.00 8.32
CA PHE A 19 -7.17 -22.07 8.54
C PHE A 19 -5.74 -21.54 8.44
N ILE A 20 -5.42 -20.78 7.39
CA ILE A 20 -4.08 -20.21 7.19
C ILE A 20 -3.76 -19.21 8.30
N ARG A 21 -4.63 -18.21 8.53
CA ARG A 21 -4.39 -17.17 9.55
C ARG A 21 -4.21 -17.77 10.93
N TYR A 22 -5.04 -18.75 11.29
CA TYR A 22 -4.92 -19.45 12.56
C TYR A 22 -3.56 -20.12 12.71
N HIS A 23 -3.17 -20.98 11.77
CA HIS A 23 -1.93 -21.75 11.90
C HIS A 23 -0.68 -20.88 11.87
N LEU A 24 -0.66 -19.80 11.08
CA LEU A 24 0.40 -18.80 11.13
C LEU A 24 0.43 -18.08 12.48
N SER A 25 -0.73 -17.70 13.03
CA SER A 25 -0.82 -16.96 14.29
C SER A 25 -0.37 -17.76 15.51
N VAL A 26 -0.59 -19.08 15.53
CA VAL A 26 -0.11 -19.96 16.60
C VAL A 26 1.38 -20.30 16.47
N GLY A 27 2.01 -19.98 15.33
CA GLY A 27 3.46 -20.00 15.16
C GLY A 27 4.00 -21.01 14.16
N PHE A 28 3.20 -21.57 13.24
CA PHE A 28 3.75 -22.35 12.13
C PHE A 28 4.44 -21.42 11.12
N GLU A 29 5.68 -21.73 10.76
CA GLU A 29 6.47 -20.93 9.81
C GLU A 29 6.13 -21.23 8.34
N ARG A 30 5.57 -22.41 8.06
CA ARG A 30 5.28 -22.88 6.71
C ARG A 30 3.97 -23.67 6.66
N ILE A 31 3.18 -23.46 5.61
CA ILE A 31 1.96 -24.24 5.35
C ILE A 31 2.01 -24.73 3.89
N TYR A 32 1.88 -26.03 3.66
CA TYR A 32 1.80 -26.63 2.33
C TYR A 32 0.34 -27.00 2.03
N LEU A 33 -0.27 -26.32 1.07
CA LEU A 33 -1.65 -26.55 0.65
C LEU A 33 -1.70 -27.15 -0.76
N TYR A 34 -2.40 -28.27 -0.88
CA TYR A 34 -2.65 -28.97 -2.13
C TYR A 34 -4.13 -28.85 -2.50
N PHE A 35 -4.41 -28.24 -3.66
CA PHE A 35 -5.77 -28.03 -4.16
C PHE A 35 -6.12 -29.11 -5.19
N ASP A 36 -7.05 -29.99 -4.83
CA ASP A 36 -7.51 -31.12 -5.65
C ASP A 36 -8.27 -30.63 -6.89
N ASP A 37 -9.02 -29.51 -6.78
CA ASP A 37 -9.70 -28.83 -7.87
C ASP A 37 -8.86 -27.63 -8.38
N PRO A 38 -8.35 -27.67 -9.63
CA PRO A 38 -7.61 -26.56 -10.21
C PRO A 38 -8.40 -25.27 -10.40
N GLN A 39 -9.73 -25.33 -10.31
CA GLN A 39 -10.63 -24.17 -10.40
C GLN A 39 -11.08 -23.66 -9.03
N ASP A 40 -10.55 -24.22 -7.93
CA ASP A 40 -10.94 -23.80 -6.59
C ASP A 40 -10.55 -22.31 -6.37
N PRO A 41 -11.52 -21.42 -6.13
CA PRO A 41 -11.23 -20.00 -5.94
C PRO A 41 -10.43 -19.72 -4.65
N ALA A 42 -10.35 -20.66 -3.71
CA ALA A 42 -9.52 -20.54 -2.53
C ALA A 42 -8.01 -20.61 -2.84
N ILE A 43 -7.61 -21.10 -4.03
CA ILE A 43 -6.21 -21.05 -4.51
C ILE A 43 -5.68 -19.62 -4.44
N TYR A 44 -6.47 -18.64 -4.90
CA TYR A 44 -6.07 -17.23 -4.92
C TYR A 44 -5.85 -16.69 -3.51
N VAL A 45 -6.67 -17.12 -2.56
CA VAL A 45 -6.55 -16.70 -1.16
C VAL A 45 -5.34 -17.33 -0.47
N ALA A 46 -5.04 -18.59 -0.76
CA ALA A 46 -3.83 -19.21 -0.24
C ALA A 46 -2.55 -18.55 -0.78
N GLN A 47 -2.55 -18.12 -2.05
CA GLN A 47 -1.43 -17.43 -2.68
C GLN A 47 -1.15 -16.03 -2.10
N LEU A 48 -2.08 -15.44 -1.32
CA LEU A 48 -1.87 -14.14 -0.67
C LEU A 48 -0.81 -14.22 0.47
N TYR A 49 -0.53 -15.42 0.98
CA TYR A 49 0.33 -15.64 2.15
C TYR A 49 1.70 -16.17 1.72
N PRO A 50 2.81 -15.42 1.90
CA PRO A 50 4.13 -15.85 1.43
C PRO A 50 4.67 -17.09 2.17
N GLN A 51 4.17 -17.35 3.38
CA GLN A 51 4.46 -18.56 4.17
C GLN A 51 3.74 -19.80 3.63
N VAL A 52 2.78 -19.65 2.73
CA VAL A 52 1.99 -20.76 2.17
C VAL A 52 2.58 -21.20 0.83
N TYR A 53 2.93 -22.47 0.74
CA TYR A 53 3.20 -23.15 -0.52
C TYR A 53 1.89 -23.66 -1.10
N VAL A 54 1.56 -23.24 -2.32
CA VAL A 54 0.32 -23.63 -3.01
C VAL A 54 0.65 -24.55 -4.18
N GLN A 55 0.15 -25.78 -4.12
CA GLN A 55 0.20 -26.73 -5.23
C GLN A 55 -1.20 -26.92 -5.81
N VAL A 56 -1.34 -26.58 -7.08
CA VAL A 56 -2.54 -26.91 -7.85
C VAL A 56 -2.37 -28.30 -8.47
N MET A 57 -3.32 -29.20 -8.24
CA MET A 57 -3.24 -30.58 -8.72
C MET A 57 -3.85 -30.71 -10.12
N ASP A 58 -3.25 -30.00 -11.07
CA ASP A 58 -3.61 -30.06 -12.48
C ASP A 58 -3.20 -31.40 -13.14
N GLU A 59 -3.54 -31.59 -14.41
CA GLU A 59 -3.25 -32.83 -15.13
C GLU A 59 -1.76 -33.18 -15.11
N ALA A 60 -0.87 -32.19 -15.23
CA ALA A 60 0.57 -32.40 -15.22
C ALA A 60 1.05 -32.89 -13.84
N TRP A 61 0.57 -32.27 -12.76
CA TRP A 61 0.85 -32.71 -11.40
C TRP A 61 0.35 -34.13 -11.15
N ARG A 62 -0.90 -34.44 -11.56
CA ARG A 62 -1.47 -35.79 -11.40
C ARG A 62 -0.64 -36.85 -12.10
N GLN A 63 -0.24 -36.61 -13.36
CA GLN A 63 0.65 -37.53 -14.08
C GLN A 63 1.99 -37.72 -13.37
N GLN A 64 2.59 -36.65 -12.85
CA GLN A 64 3.84 -36.72 -12.11
C GLN A 64 3.70 -37.51 -10.81
N SER A 65 2.60 -37.32 -10.07
CA SER A 65 2.29 -38.05 -8.84
C SER A 65 2.06 -39.54 -9.10
N ILE A 66 1.35 -39.91 -10.17
CA ILE A 66 1.16 -41.30 -10.59
C ILE A 66 2.50 -41.94 -10.95
N LEU A 67 3.35 -41.24 -11.72
CA LEU A 67 4.69 -41.72 -12.06
C LEU A 67 5.57 -41.91 -10.81
N PHE A 68 5.52 -40.96 -9.87
CA PHE A 68 6.20 -41.07 -8.59
C PHE A 68 5.72 -42.32 -7.83
N LEU A 69 4.42 -42.50 -7.64
CA LEU A 69 3.85 -43.66 -6.96
C LEU A 69 4.20 -44.99 -7.64
N SER A 70 4.21 -45.05 -8.97
CA SER A 70 4.49 -46.28 -9.72
C SER A 70 5.86 -46.89 -9.40
N GLN A 71 6.79 -46.09 -8.89
CA GLN A 71 8.14 -46.53 -8.49
C GLN A 71 8.13 -47.21 -7.11
N PHE A 72 7.12 -46.96 -6.27
CA PHE A 72 7.03 -47.45 -4.89
C PHE A 72 5.88 -48.47 -4.71
N ASN A 73 4.69 -48.16 -5.23
CA ASN A 73 3.50 -49.00 -5.13
C ASN A 73 2.63 -48.89 -6.41
N PRO A 74 2.80 -49.82 -7.38
CA PRO A 74 2.02 -49.81 -8.63
C PRO A 74 0.51 -49.95 -8.45
N SER A 75 0.06 -50.57 -7.36
CA SER A 75 -1.38 -50.71 -7.05
C SER A 75 -1.98 -49.35 -6.70
N ASP A 76 -1.30 -48.57 -5.86
CA ASP A 76 -1.78 -47.24 -5.47
C ASP A 76 -1.76 -46.27 -6.65
N ALA A 77 -0.75 -46.38 -7.51
CA ALA A 77 -0.67 -45.59 -8.74
C ALA A 77 -1.87 -45.84 -9.67
N ALA A 78 -2.39 -47.06 -9.72
CA ALA A 78 -3.55 -47.42 -10.53
C ALA A 78 -4.88 -46.87 -9.96
N ALA A 79 -4.96 -46.64 -8.65
CA ALA A 79 -6.15 -46.16 -7.94
C ALA A 79 -6.10 -44.65 -7.59
N TYR A 80 -5.05 -43.93 -8.03
CA TYR A 80 -4.78 -42.54 -7.64
C TYR A 80 -5.94 -41.56 -7.93
N GLU A 81 -6.57 -41.69 -9.10
CA GLU A 81 -7.68 -40.80 -9.49
C GLU A 81 -8.95 -41.07 -8.68
N ASP A 82 -9.19 -42.32 -8.31
CA ASP A 82 -10.43 -42.76 -7.66
C ASP A 82 -10.38 -42.61 -6.13
N GLU A 83 -9.19 -42.63 -5.53
CA GLU A 83 -9.01 -42.70 -4.07
C GLU A 83 -8.35 -41.43 -3.51
N VAL A 84 -9.16 -40.57 -2.88
CA VAL A 84 -8.72 -39.32 -2.22
C VAL A 84 -7.57 -39.57 -1.25
N MET A 85 -7.64 -40.64 -0.46
CA MET A 85 -6.60 -40.96 0.53
C MET A 85 -5.24 -41.21 -0.11
N ILE A 86 -5.20 -41.85 -1.29
CA ILE A 86 -3.94 -42.09 -2.01
C ILE A 86 -3.33 -40.75 -2.45
N ARG A 87 -4.15 -39.82 -2.91
CA ARG A 87 -3.70 -38.47 -3.28
C ARG A 87 -3.14 -37.72 -2.08
N GLN A 88 -3.84 -37.71 -0.95
CA GLN A 88 -3.37 -37.04 0.26
C GLN A 88 -2.07 -37.65 0.78
N GLU A 89 -1.95 -38.98 0.85
CA GLU A 89 -0.71 -39.65 1.24
C GLU A 89 0.45 -39.28 0.31
N THR A 90 0.20 -39.22 -1.00
CA THR A 90 1.20 -38.80 -2.00
C THR A 90 1.65 -37.37 -1.78
N ASN A 91 0.72 -36.45 -1.54
CA ASN A 91 1.03 -35.05 -1.26
C ASN A 91 1.91 -34.93 -0.01
N VAL A 92 1.63 -35.70 1.05
CA VAL A 92 2.47 -35.71 2.25
C VAL A 92 3.87 -36.28 1.97
N ARG A 93 3.99 -37.37 1.19
CA ARG A 93 5.31 -37.94 0.79
C ARG A 93 6.16 -36.90 0.06
N LEU A 94 5.57 -36.21 -0.90
CA LEU A 94 6.25 -35.14 -1.65
C LEU A 94 6.60 -33.96 -0.75
N THR A 95 5.70 -33.62 0.19
CA THR A 95 5.94 -32.53 1.15
C THR A 95 7.10 -32.84 2.09
N ILE A 96 7.27 -34.09 2.56
CA ILE A 96 8.41 -34.46 3.42
C ILE A 96 9.74 -34.14 2.73
N GLU A 97 9.87 -34.47 1.44
CA GLU A 97 11.07 -34.17 0.65
C GLU A 97 11.28 -32.66 0.46
N LEU A 98 10.21 -31.91 0.22
CA LEU A 98 10.26 -30.45 0.08
C LEU A 98 10.62 -29.77 1.41
N ALA A 99 9.95 -30.15 2.50
CA ALA A 99 10.15 -29.59 3.83
C ALA A 99 11.58 -29.86 4.35
N ARG A 100 12.16 -31.03 4.04
CA ARG A 100 13.58 -31.32 4.32
C ARG A 100 14.52 -30.38 3.57
N LYS A 101 14.25 -30.09 2.28
CA LYS A 101 15.04 -29.12 1.49
C LYS A 101 14.91 -27.70 2.03
N GLU A 102 13.72 -27.33 2.51
CA GLU A 102 13.44 -26.05 3.16
C GLU A 102 13.94 -25.99 4.62
N GLN A 103 14.61 -27.05 5.12
CA GLN A 103 15.17 -27.14 6.47
C GLN A 103 14.11 -26.99 7.58
N MET A 104 12.91 -27.49 7.34
CA MET A 104 11.89 -27.65 8.37
C MET A 104 12.30 -28.77 9.35
N GLN A 105 11.92 -28.65 10.62
CA GLN A 105 12.24 -29.65 11.64
C GLN A 105 11.06 -30.56 11.95
N TRP A 106 9.85 -30.01 12.03
CA TRP A 106 8.63 -30.76 12.32
C TRP A 106 7.62 -30.60 11.19
N LEU A 107 6.92 -31.69 10.85
CA LEU A 107 5.80 -31.69 9.92
C LEU A 107 4.57 -32.29 10.58
N VAL A 108 3.42 -31.64 10.39
CA VAL A 108 2.11 -32.08 10.88
C VAL A 108 1.13 -32.12 9.70
N HIS A 109 0.38 -33.21 9.56
CA HIS A 109 -0.75 -33.23 8.63
C HIS A 109 -2.03 -32.81 9.37
N ILE A 110 -2.74 -31.80 8.84
CA ILE A 110 -3.97 -31.26 9.42
C ILE A 110 -4.99 -31.06 8.30
N ASP A 111 -6.25 -31.44 8.54
CA ASP A 111 -7.33 -31.24 7.55
C ASP A 111 -7.87 -29.81 7.62
N SER A 112 -8.52 -29.31 6.56
CA SER A 112 -9.07 -27.94 6.53
C SER A 112 -10.19 -27.70 7.54
N ASP A 113 -10.77 -28.75 8.10
CA ASP A 113 -11.76 -28.72 9.18
C ASP A 113 -11.14 -28.92 10.57
N GLU A 114 -9.82 -28.87 10.70
CA GLU A 114 -9.09 -29.07 11.95
C GLU A 114 -8.16 -27.90 12.29
N LEU A 115 -7.93 -27.70 13.59
CA LEU A 115 -6.97 -26.74 14.12
C LEU A 115 -6.00 -27.42 15.07
N PHE A 116 -4.70 -27.16 14.89
CA PHE A 116 -3.67 -27.56 15.86
C PHE A 116 -3.69 -26.61 17.06
N TYR A 117 -4.26 -27.05 18.18
CA TYR A 117 -4.40 -26.23 19.38
C TYR A 117 -3.35 -26.57 20.42
N THR A 118 -2.78 -25.53 21.03
CA THR A 118 -1.96 -25.65 22.24
C THR A 118 -2.39 -24.59 23.26
N ARG A 119 -2.21 -24.82 24.56
CA ARG A 119 -2.40 -23.81 25.62
C ARG A 119 -1.24 -22.82 25.70
N GLU A 120 -0.07 -23.20 25.19
CA GLU A 120 1.08 -22.30 25.10
C GLU A 120 0.75 -21.11 24.20
N ILE A 121 1.43 -19.98 24.40
CA ILE A 121 1.22 -18.79 23.54
C ILE A 121 1.62 -19.12 22.08
N HIS A 122 2.71 -19.87 21.90
CA HIS A 122 3.26 -20.28 20.61
C HIS A 122 3.54 -21.78 20.59
N ILE A 123 3.30 -22.44 19.46
CA ILE A 123 3.54 -23.88 19.28
C ILE A 123 5.00 -24.28 19.50
N GLN A 124 5.93 -23.35 19.30
CA GLN A 124 7.37 -23.61 19.48
C GLN A 124 7.69 -24.16 20.87
N ALA A 125 7.04 -23.64 21.92
CA ALA A 125 7.25 -24.13 23.28
C ALA A 125 6.88 -25.62 23.44
N HIS A 126 5.86 -26.08 22.71
CA HIS A 126 5.46 -27.48 22.71
C HIS A 126 6.45 -28.37 21.96
N PHE A 127 6.85 -27.99 20.75
CA PHE A 127 7.84 -28.76 19.97
C PHE A 127 9.23 -28.77 20.63
N GLU A 128 9.60 -27.74 21.38
CA GLU A 128 10.80 -27.74 22.22
C GLU A 128 10.70 -28.78 23.34
N LYS A 129 9.54 -28.94 23.99
CA LYS A 129 9.32 -30.00 25.00
C LYS A 129 9.46 -31.40 24.38
N LEU A 130 8.95 -31.61 23.17
CA LEU A 130 9.10 -32.88 22.46
C LEU A 130 10.57 -33.20 22.18
N ASN A 131 11.31 -32.21 21.67
CA ASN A 131 12.73 -32.33 21.40
C ASN A 131 13.55 -32.61 22.68
N GLN A 132 13.23 -31.96 23.80
CA GLN A 132 13.87 -32.23 25.10
C GLN A 132 13.60 -33.65 25.59
N LYS A 133 12.40 -34.18 25.32
CA LYS A 133 12.03 -35.58 25.62
C LYS A 133 12.56 -36.59 24.60
N GLN A 134 13.28 -36.14 23.57
CA GLN A 134 13.76 -36.94 22.45
C GLN A 134 12.64 -37.68 21.70
N ILE A 135 11.43 -37.12 21.70
CA ILE A 135 10.30 -37.65 20.94
C ILE A 135 10.45 -37.18 19.50
N LYS A 136 10.42 -38.11 18.55
CA LYS A 136 10.50 -37.82 17.10
C LYS A 136 9.21 -38.11 16.34
N ASN A 137 8.29 -38.85 16.94
CA ASN A 137 6.99 -39.15 16.36
C ASN A 137 5.93 -39.11 17.46
N VAL A 138 4.85 -38.38 17.24
CA VAL A 138 3.81 -38.15 18.24
C VAL A 138 2.43 -38.14 17.60
N ILE A 139 1.44 -38.76 18.25
CA ILE A 139 0.03 -38.68 17.89
C ILE A 139 -0.70 -37.80 18.89
N TYR A 140 -1.45 -36.82 18.38
CA TYR A 140 -2.34 -35.96 19.15
C TYR A 140 -3.76 -36.46 19.09
N ARG A 141 -4.42 -36.45 20.25
CA ARG A 141 -5.85 -36.74 20.38
C ARG A 141 -6.67 -35.65 19.68
N ASN A 142 -7.68 -36.05 18.91
CA ASN A 142 -8.68 -35.15 18.36
C ASN A 142 -9.85 -34.97 19.33
N LEU A 143 -10.41 -33.76 19.32
CA LEU A 143 -11.59 -33.36 20.06
C LEU A 143 -12.64 -32.90 19.04
N GLU A 144 -13.82 -33.51 19.04
CA GLU A 144 -14.88 -33.19 18.06
C GLU A 144 -15.79 -32.09 18.62
N ALA A 145 -15.93 -30.99 17.88
CA ALA A 145 -16.73 -29.85 18.29
C ALA A 145 -18.21 -30.25 18.45
N LEU A 146 -18.82 -29.81 19.55
CA LEU A 146 -20.23 -29.97 19.80
C LEU A 146 -21.03 -28.97 18.94
N ILE A 147 -21.94 -29.50 18.12
CA ILE A 147 -22.71 -28.73 17.16
C ILE A 147 -24.11 -28.47 17.73
N HIS A 148 -24.64 -27.27 17.51
CA HIS A 148 -25.99 -26.86 17.95
C HIS A 148 -26.93 -26.76 16.73
N SER A 149 -28.23 -27.02 16.87
CA SER A 149 -29.17 -26.98 15.74
C SER A 149 -29.42 -25.57 15.23
N ARG A 150 -29.29 -24.57 16.11
CA ARG A 150 -29.43 -23.16 15.73
C ARG A 150 -28.11 -22.64 15.16
N PRO A 151 -28.13 -21.92 14.02
CA PRO A 151 -26.92 -21.40 13.42
C PRO A 151 -26.23 -20.43 14.39
N ASN A 152 -25.10 -20.86 14.95
CA ASN A 152 -24.19 -19.94 15.59
C ASN A 152 -23.47 -19.18 14.46
N THR A 153 -23.79 -17.91 14.28
CA THR A 153 -23.21 -17.05 13.22
C THR A 153 -21.70 -16.83 13.37
N LYS A 154 -21.10 -17.39 14.42
CA LYS A 154 -19.68 -17.32 14.76
C LYS A 154 -19.22 -18.67 15.32
N PRO A 155 -18.91 -19.67 14.47
CA PRO A 155 -18.56 -21.02 14.93
C PRO A 155 -17.28 -21.06 15.78
N PHE A 156 -16.47 -19.98 15.76
CA PHE A 156 -15.22 -19.84 16.52
C PHE A 156 -15.33 -18.91 17.75
N ASN A 157 -16.50 -18.34 18.04
CA ASN A 157 -16.66 -17.35 19.13
C ASN A 157 -17.23 -17.98 20.41
N ARG A 158 -16.56 -17.69 21.52
CA ARG A 158 -16.95 -17.89 22.94
C ARG A 158 -17.45 -19.29 23.34
N ARG A 159 -16.58 -19.98 24.10
CA ARG A 159 -16.80 -21.24 24.82
C ARG A 159 -17.38 -22.34 23.94
N ILE A 160 -16.49 -23.11 23.31
CA ILE A 160 -16.89 -24.25 22.49
C ILE A 160 -16.69 -25.52 23.32
N TYR A 161 -17.73 -26.34 23.38
CA TYR A 161 -17.62 -27.68 23.95
C TYR A 161 -17.10 -28.65 22.90
N PHE A 162 -16.20 -29.52 23.31
CA PHE A 162 -15.69 -30.60 22.48
C PHE A 162 -15.86 -31.94 23.19
N LYS A 163 -16.22 -32.96 22.40
CA LYS A 163 -16.21 -34.36 22.80
C LYS A 163 -14.78 -34.87 22.89
N LYS A 164 -14.45 -35.51 24.01
CA LYS A 164 -13.13 -36.14 24.22
C LYS A 164 -13.09 -37.51 23.55
N ASN A 165 -12.10 -37.77 22.69
CA ASN A 165 -12.01 -39.05 21.98
C ASN A 165 -11.50 -40.22 22.86
N TYR A 166 -12.36 -41.10 23.34
CA TYR A 166 -11.98 -42.27 24.17
C TYR A 166 -11.63 -43.56 23.38
N PHE A 167 -11.40 -43.44 22.07
CA PHE A 167 -11.03 -44.57 21.23
C PHE A 167 -9.52 -44.85 21.32
N LYS A 168 -9.15 -46.08 21.68
CA LYS A 168 -7.76 -46.52 21.79
C LYS A 168 -7.64 -48.00 21.44
N ASN A 169 -6.55 -48.42 20.78
CA ASN A 169 -6.31 -49.84 20.45
C ASN A 169 -7.51 -50.53 19.75
N ASN A 170 -8.21 -49.81 18.88
CA ASN A 170 -9.43 -50.27 18.20
C ASN A 170 -10.63 -50.61 19.11
N VAL A 171 -10.67 -50.05 20.33
CA VAL A 171 -11.77 -50.21 21.28
C VAL A 171 -12.14 -48.88 21.97
N TRP A 172 -13.40 -48.73 22.33
CA TRP A 172 -13.89 -47.60 23.13
C TRP A 172 -13.65 -47.84 24.63
N GLU A 173 -12.74 -47.08 25.24
CA GLU A 173 -12.34 -47.27 26.63
C GLU A 173 -12.95 -46.17 27.54
N PHE A 174 -14.15 -46.44 28.05
CA PHE A 174 -14.84 -45.58 29.02
C PHE A 174 -14.66 -46.08 30.46
N SER A 175 -14.62 -45.17 31.43
CA SER A 175 -14.68 -45.50 32.86
C SER A 175 -16.03 -46.17 33.22
N SER A 176 -16.11 -46.87 34.36
CA SER A 176 -17.38 -47.50 34.79
C SER A 176 -18.51 -46.48 34.93
N GLN A 177 -18.22 -45.30 35.50
CA GLN A 177 -19.18 -44.21 35.66
C GLN A 177 -19.65 -43.66 34.31
N GLN A 178 -18.72 -43.47 33.35
CA GLN A 178 -19.07 -43.03 32.00
C GLN A 178 -19.93 -44.04 31.27
N ARG A 179 -19.66 -45.35 31.40
CA ARG A 179 -20.48 -46.41 30.77
C ARG A 179 -21.90 -46.43 31.32
N GLU A 180 -22.05 -46.35 32.64
CA GLU A 180 -23.37 -46.29 33.29
C GLU A 180 -24.15 -45.05 32.83
N PHE A 181 -23.48 -43.89 32.75
CA PHE A 181 -24.07 -42.65 32.25
C PHE A 181 -24.54 -42.76 30.79
N LEU A 182 -23.67 -43.24 29.89
CA LEU A 182 -23.97 -43.41 28.47
C LEU A 182 -25.16 -44.37 28.28
N GLN A 183 -25.18 -45.48 29.03
CA GLN A 183 -26.28 -46.44 29.01
C GLN A 183 -27.60 -45.82 29.51
N ALA A 184 -27.58 -45.04 30.59
CA ALA A 184 -28.77 -44.37 31.13
C ALA A 184 -29.39 -43.37 30.14
N HIS A 185 -28.56 -42.75 29.29
CA HIS A 185 -28.99 -41.79 28.26
C HIS A 185 -29.17 -42.42 26.88
N GLN A 186 -29.11 -43.77 26.77
CA GLN A 186 -29.26 -44.52 25.52
C GLN A 186 -28.23 -44.13 24.43
N ILE A 187 -27.08 -43.60 24.84
CA ILE A 187 -25.96 -43.29 23.96
C ILE A 187 -25.09 -44.53 23.91
N LYS A 188 -25.00 -45.18 22.74
CA LYS A 188 -24.05 -46.28 22.59
C LYS A 188 -22.62 -45.73 22.52
N PRO A 189 -21.63 -46.40 23.14
CA PRO A 189 -20.21 -46.04 23.05
C PRO A 189 -19.75 -45.70 21.62
N GLU A 190 -20.13 -46.52 20.65
CA GLU A 190 -19.78 -46.35 19.24
C GLU A 190 -20.50 -45.18 18.54
N TYR A 191 -21.52 -44.59 19.16
CA TYR A 191 -22.32 -43.47 18.61
C TYR A 191 -21.92 -42.12 19.21
N TYR A 192 -21.02 -42.13 20.20
CA TYR A 192 -20.63 -40.93 20.92
C TYR A 192 -19.85 -39.94 20.03
N PHE A 193 -19.04 -40.42 19.07
CA PHE A 193 -18.19 -39.62 18.19
C PHE A 193 -18.60 -39.84 16.72
N HIS A 194 -18.80 -38.77 15.95
CA HIS A 194 -19.63 -38.84 14.75
C HIS A 194 -18.84 -38.95 13.44
N PHE A 195 -17.64 -38.38 13.34
CA PHE A 195 -16.94 -38.26 12.04
C PHE A 195 -15.71 -39.15 11.86
N TYR A 196 -14.71 -39.12 12.75
CA TYR A 196 -13.61 -40.10 12.70
C TYR A 196 -12.92 -40.22 14.07
N GLN A 197 -12.34 -41.39 14.36
CA GLN A 197 -11.76 -41.71 15.68
C GLN A 197 -10.24 -41.59 15.74
N ASN A 198 -9.58 -41.34 14.61
CA ASN A 198 -8.13 -41.28 14.50
C ASN A 198 -7.60 -39.90 14.91
N GLY A 199 -6.48 -39.85 15.63
CA GLY A 199 -5.79 -38.58 15.90
C GLY A 199 -5.07 -38.01 14.67
N LYS A 200 -4.18 -37.04 14.89
CA LYS A 200 -3.19 -36.61 13.88
C LYS A 200 -1.78 -36.77 14.43
N SER A 201 -0.86 -37.18 13.57
CA SER A 201 0.54 -37.31 13.93
C SER A 201 1.39 -36.11 13.50
N ALA A 202 2.39 -35.78 14.33
CA ALA A 202 3.52 -34.94 13.93
C ALA A 202 4.81 -35.76 13.98
N VAL A 203 5.70 -35.48 13.03
CA VAL A 203 6.98 -36.19 12.90
C VAL A 203 8.14 -35.23 12.73
N HIS A 204 9.27 -35.57 13.34
CA HIS A 204 10.52 -34.84 13.18
C HIS A 204 11.20 -35.29 11.89
N LEU A 205 11.50 -34.35 11.00
CA LEU A 205 11.95 -34.61 9.62
C LEU A 205 13.35 -35.21 9.51
N SER A 206 14.11 -35.29 10.61
CA SER A 206 15.37 -36.03 10.69
C SER A 206 15.20 -37.55 10.89
N ALA A 207 13.98 -38.04 11.13
CA ALA A 207 13.71 -39.47 11.23
C ALA A 207 13.57 -40.10 9.84
N GLU A 208 13.74 -41.41 9.77
CA GLU A 208 13.28 -42.21 8.64
C GLU A 208 11.78 -42.43 8.79
N ILE A 209 11.00 -41.92 7.82
CA ILE A 209 9.53 -41.80 7.95
C ILE A 209 8.87 -42.74 6.94
N THR A 210 7.98 -43.58 7.44
CA THR A 210 6.99 -44.29 6.64
C THR A 210 5.60 -43.70 6.90
N ILE A 211 4.75 -43.71 5.88
CA ILE A 211 3.37 -43.23 5.98
C ILE A 211 2.45 -44.44 5.89
N ASP A 212 1.84 -44.79 7.02
CA ASP A 212 0.81 -45.83 7.10
C ASP A 212 -0.56 -45.24 6.72
N SER A 213 -0.78 -43.96 7.08
CA SER A 213 -1.94 -43.13 6.71
C SER A 213 -1.59 -41.65 6.91
N VAL A 214 -2.33 -40.73 6.30
CA VAL A 214 -2.21 -39.27 6.58
C VAL A 214 -2.48 -38.89 8.05
N HIS A 215 -3.10 -39.78 8.82
CA HIS A 215 -3.31 -39.60 10.26
C HIS A 215 -2.17 -40.19 11.12
N PHE A 216 -1.33 -41.04 10.54
CA PHE A 216 -0.35 -41.84 11.25
C PHE A 216 0.98 -41.96 10.49
N PHE A 217 1.96 -41.18 10.94
CA PHE A 217 3.36 -41.37 10.61
C PHE A 217 3.96 -42.47 11.46
N ASN A 218 4.90 -43.20 10.87
CA ASN A 218 5.66 -44.24 11.54
C ASN A 218 7.16 -44.03 11.30
N THR A 219 7.96 -44.43 12.27
CA THR A 219 9.41 -44.21 12.29
C THR A 219 10.07 -45.53 12.68
N GLU A 220 10.78 -46.17 11.75
CA GLU A 220 11.24 -47.57 11.89
C GLU A 220 12.06 -47.87 13.16
N GLN A 221 12.67 -46.85 13.77
CA GLN A 221 13.59 -47.01 14.91
C GLN A 221 13.11 -46.34 16.20
N GLU A 222 12.02 -45.57 16.17
CA GLU A 222 11.62 -44.68 17.26
C GLU A 222 10.15 -44.92 17.62
N PRO A 223 9.81 -45.12 18.90
CA PRO A 223 8.43 -45.38 19.30
C PRO A 223 7.56 -44.14 19.10
N THR A 224 6.34 -44.34 18.60
CA THR A 224 5.34 -43.27 18.52
C THR A 224 4.82 -42.94 19.91
N ALA A 225 4.97 -41.68 20.34
CA ALA A 225 4.42 -41.21 21.59
C ALA A 225 2.93 -40.85 21.42
N GLU A 226 2.09 -41.21 22.38
CA GLU A 226 0.71 -40.69 22.45
C GLU A 226 0.66 -39.46 23.37
N TRP A 227 0.25 -38.31 22.85
CA TRP A 227 0.10 -37.08 23.63
C TRP A 227 -1.35 -36.92 24.11
N HIS A 228 -1.59 -37.33 25.35
CA HIS A 228 -2.92 -37.30 26.00
C HIS A 228 -3.16 -36.08 26.87
N GLN A 229 -2.26 -35.09 26.87
CA GLN A 229 -2.44 -33.90 27.69
C GLN A 229 -3.40 -32.93 27.00
N ASP A 230 -4.40 -32.44 27.74
CA ASP A 230 -5.35 -31.42 27.30
C ASP A 230 -4.70 -30.04 27.03
N ASP A 231 -3.37 -29.96 27.07
CA ASP A 231 -2.58 -28.78 26.76
C ASP A 231 -2.27 -28.64 25.27
N THR A 232 -2.24 -29.73 24.49
CA THR A 232 -2.04 -29.70 23.03
C THR A 232 -2.81 -30.84 22.36
N CYS A 233 -3.71 -30.49 21.44
CA CYS A 233 -4.65 -31.43 20.80
C CYS A 233 -5.11 -30.93 19.43
N ILE A 234 -5.85 -31.76 18.71
CA ILE A 234 -6.49 -31.39 17.44
C ILE A 234 -7.94 -31.02 17.71
N LEU A 235 -8.34 -29.81 17.36
CA LEU A 235 -9.73 -29.38 17.42
C LEU A 235 -10.39 -29.67 16.07
N HIS A 236 -11.38 -30.54 16.06
CA HIS A 236 -12.06 -30.97 14.84
C HIS A 236 -13.43 -30.31 14.72
N PHE A 237 -13.65 -29.59 13.61
CA PHE A 237 -14.86 -28.86 13.26
C PHE A 237 -15.52 -29.42 11.99
N PRO A 238 -16.02 -30.67 12.05
CA PRO A 238 -16.41 -31.40 10.86
C PRO A 238 -17.50 -30.70 10.05
N CYS A 239 -18.59 -30.32 10.73
CA CYS A 239 -19.75 -29.65 10.11
C CYS A 239 -20.38 -28.66 11.10
N PRO A 240 -19.79 -27.48 11.32
CA PRO A 240 -20.24 -26.56 12.37
C PRO A 240 -21.66 -26.00 12.15
N THR A 241 -22.18 -26.12 10.92
CA THR A 241 -23.52 -25.68 10.53
C THR A 241 -24.19 -26.70 9.61
N LEU A 242 -25.52 -26.64 9.50
CA LEU A 242 -26.29 -27.42 8.52
C LEU A 242 -25.80 -27.16 7.09
N ASP A 243 -25.49 -25.91 6.73
CA ASP A 243 -24.95 -25.58 5.41
C ASP A 243 -23.60 -26.26 5.14
N SER A 244 -22.72 -26.31 6.16
CA SER A 244 -21.44 -27.01 6.06
C SER A 244 -21.64 -28.52 5.89
N PHE A 245 -22.65 -29.08 6.57
CA PHE A 245 -23.03 -30.48 6.42
C PHE A 245 -23.52 -30.79 5.01
N ILE A 246 -24.41 -29.95 4.46
CA ILE A 246 -24.93 -30.10 3.08
C ILE A 246 -23.78 -30.01 2.07
N LYS A 247 -22.94 -28.97 2.18
CA LYS A 247 -21.78 -28.77 1.29
C LYS A 247 -20.80 -29.94 1.34
N LYS A 248 -20.62 -30.58 2.50
CA LYS A 248 -19.75 -31.76 2.62
C LYS A 248 -20.21 -32.89 1.71
N TYR A 249 -21.51 -33.21 1.69
CA TYR A 249 -22.03 -34.29 0.83
C TYR A 249 -22.24 -33.86 -0.62
N GLU A 250 -22.45 -32.57 -0.88
CA GLU A 250 -22.36 -32.01 -2.24
C GLU A 250 -20.98 -32.23 -2.85
N ARG A 251 -19.91 -31.98 -2.08
CA ARG A 251 -18.53 -32.20 -2.53
C ARG A 251 -18.18 -33.68 -2.66
N LEU A 252 -18.57 -34.50 -1.68
CA LEU A 252 -18.26 -35.93 -1.70
C LEU A 252 -19.04 -36.69 -2.79
N GLY A 253 -20.22 -36.21 -3.17
CA GLY A 253 -21.04 -36.79 -4.23
C GLY A 253 -21.45 -38.24 -3.96
N ASP A 254 -21.64 -39.01 -5.04
CA ASP A 254 -22.02 -40.43 -5.01
C ASP A 254 -20.80 -41.34 -4.81
N PHE A 255 -20.17 -41.25 -3.64
CA PHE A 255 -19.03 -42.09 -3.31
C PHE A 255 -19.45 -43.55 -3.05
N SER A 256 -18.57 -44.51 -3.33
CA SER A 256 -18.86 -45.96 -3.22
C SER A 256 -19.14 -46.44 -1.79
N ASP A 257 -19.93 -47.51 -1.68
CA ASP A 257 -20.11 -48.31 -0.45
C ASP A 257 -18.81 -49.01 0.00
N LEU A 258 -17.81 -49.04 -0.88
CA LEU A 258 -16.49 -49.58 -0.62
C LEU A 258 -15.49 -48.48 -0.21
N TRP A 259 -14.45 -48.87 0.53
CA TRP A 259 -13.29 -48.08 0.92
C TRP A 259 -12.04 -48.92 0.66
N ARG A 260 -11.17 -48.50 -0.28
CA ARG A 260 -10.02 -49.30 -0.75
C ARG A 260 -10.41 -50.71 -1.23
N GLY A 261 -11.56 -50.82 -1.89
CA GLY A 261 -12.09 -52.08 -2.41
C GLY A 261 -12.75 -53.01 -1.37
N GLU A 262 -12.71 -52.66 -0.08
CA GLU A 262 -13.39 -53.39 1.00
C GLU A 262 -14.70 -52.69 1.38
N PRO A 263 -15.73 -53.40 1.85
CA PRO A 263 -16.94 -52.75 2.38
C PRO A 263 -16.55 -51.76 3.49
N ARG A 264 -17.11 -50.54 3.46
CA ARG A 264 -16.97 -49.60 4.58
C ARG A 264 -17.41 -50.34 5.86
N ALA A 265 -16.48 -50.48 6.81
CA ALA A 265 -16.71 -51.26 8.04
C ALA A 265 -18.04 -50.81 8.66
N GLY A 266 -18.89 -51.76 9.07
CA GLY A 266 -20.26 -51.55 9.54
C GLY A 266 -20.42 -50.79 10.86
N ASP A 267 -19.44 -49.94 11.17
CA ASP A 267 -19.37 -49.09 12.35
C ASP A 267 -20.22 -47.83 12.11
N PHE A 268 -20.68 -47.19 13.19
CA PHE A 268 -21.64 -46.09 13.16
C PHE A 268 -21.25 -44.93 12.22
N ILE A 269 -19.97 -44.57 12.19
CA ILE A 269 -19.43 -43.47 11.38
C ILE A 269 -19.66 -43.74 9.89
N SER A 270 -19.36 -44.96 9.44
CA SER A 270 -19.62 -45.39 8.06
C SER A 270 -21.11 -45.31 7.73
N LEU A 271 -21.97 -45.76 8.65
CA LEU A 271 -23.42 -45.72 8.47
C LEU A 271 -23.97 -44.29 8.42
N LEU A 272 -23.45 -43.37 9.23
CA LEU A 272 -23.83 -41.96 9.20
C LEU A 272 -23.48 -41.33 7.84
N HIS A 273 -22.27 -41.57 7.34
CA HIS A 273 -21.84 -41.07 6.04
C HIS A 273 -22.67 -41.64 4.89
N LEU A 274 -22.96 -42.95 4.90
CA LEU A 274 -23.82 -43.58 3.89
C LEU A 274 -25.25 -43.03 3.94
N GLN A 275 -25.85 -42.92 5.12
CA GLN A 275 -27.20 -42.34 5.28
C GLN A 275 -27.27 -40.90 4.80
N ALA A 276 -26.27 -40.09 5.13
CA ALA A 276 -26.22 -38.69 4.71
C ALA A 276 -26.00 -38.55 3.20
N ARG A 277 -25.15 -39.39 2.59
CA ARG A 277 -24.99 -39.48 1.13
C ARG A 277 -26.33 -39.83 0.47
N ASP A 278 -26.94 -40.94 0.86
CA ASP A 278 -28.19 -41.43 0.26
C ASP A 278 -29.33 -40.42 0.40
N THR A 279 -29.40 -39.76 1.56
CA THR A 279 -30.37 -38.69 1.80
C THR A 279 -30.10 -37.48 0.92
N TYR A 280 -28.83 -37.06 0.79
CA TYR A 280 -28.45 -35.95 -0.09
C TYR A 280 -28.79 -36.25 -1.57
N LEU A 281 -28.45 -37.45 -2.05
CA LEU A 281 -28.72 -37.89 -3.42
C LEU A 281 -30.22 -38.02 -3.72
N SER A 282 -31.05 -38.27 -2.71
CA SER A 282 -32.52 -38.28 -2.87
C SER A 282 -33.12 -36.91 -3.20
N GLY A 283 -32.38 -35.82 -2.93
CA GLY A 283 -32.84 -34.44 -3.09
C GLY A 283 -33.72 -33.93 -1.94
N ASP A 284 -34.03 -34.75 -0.93
CA ASP A 284 -34.84 -34.36 0.22
C ASP A 284 -34.01 -33.61 1.27
N LYS A 285 -33.88 -32.29 1.06
CA LYS A 285 -33.18 -31.38 1.98
C LYS A 285 -33.80 -31.35 3.38
N ALA A 286 -35.11 -31.62 3.52
CA ALA A 286 -35.77 -31.62 4.82
C ALA A 286 -35.41 -32.87 5.63
N LEU A 287 -35.31 -34.02 4.97
CA LEU A 287 -34.82 -35.25 5.58
C LEU A 287 -33.34 -35.12 5.99
N LEU A 288 -32.51 -34.45 5.18
CA LEU A 288 -31.10 -34.21 5.51
C LEU A 288 -30.96 -33.26 6.73
N ALA A 289 -31.79 -32.22 6.82
CA ALA A 289 -31.85 -31.35 7.99
C ALA A 289 -32.30 -32.11 9.24
N THR A 290 -33.30 -32.99 9.10
CA THR A 290 -33.78 -33.85 10.19
C THR A 290 -32.67 -34.79 10.67
N LEU A 291 -31.89 -35.37 9.75
CA LEU A 291 -30.74 -36.22 10.08
C LEU A 291 -29.69 -35.43 10.88
N PHE A 292 -29.35 -34.22 10.43
CA PHE A 292 -28.42 -33.32 11.12
C PHE A 292 -28.91 -32.98 12.54
N GLU A 293 -30.17 -32.60 12.69
CA GLU A 293 -30.77 -32.27 13.99
C GLU A 293 -30.81 -33.47 14.95
N GLN A 294 -31.10 -34.68 14.45
CA GLN A 294 -31.27 -35.87 15.30
C GLN A 294 -29.98 -36.60 15.62
N LYS A 295 -28.98 -36.53 14.74
CA LYS A 295 -27.76 -37.35 14.85
C LYS A 295 -26.50 -36.55 15.14
N ILE A 296 -26.50 -35.24 14.92
CA ILE A 296 -25.28 -34.42 14.96
C ILE A 296 -25.42 -33.28 15.96
N ALA A 297 -26.51 -32.51 15.85
CA ALA A 297 -26.77 -31.39 16.75
C ALA A 297 -27.15 -31.87 18.16
N LEU A 298 -26.65 -31.18 19.19
CA LEU A 298 -27.06 -31.36 20.57
C LEU A 298 -27.35 -30.00 21.22
N ASP A 299 -28.62 -29.72 21.51
CA ASP A 299 -29.05 -28.47 22.17
C ASP A 299 -29.57 -28.67 23.60
N ASP A 300 -29.64 -29.90 24.09
CA ASP A 300 -30.08 -30.17 25.46
C ASP A 300 -28.99 -29.73 26.46
N VAL A 301 -29.17 -28.53 27.00
CA VAL A 301 -28.26 -27.91 27.98
C VAL A 301 -28.06 -28.79 29.22
N ASN A 302 -29.08 -29.53 29.66
CA ASN A 302 -28.93 -30.40 30.82
C ASN A 302 -28.04 -31.59 30.48
N LEU A 303 -28.20 -32.16 29.28
CA LEU A 303 -27.35 -33.25 28.81
C LEU A 303 -25.92 -32.76 28.56
N ILE A 304 -25.72 -31.54 28.06
CA ILE A 304 -24.38 -30.94 27.89
C ILE A 304 -23.68 -30.82 29.25
N HIS A 305 -24.33 -30.23 30.26
CA HIS A 305 -23.75 -30.14 31.60
C HIS A 305 -23.49 -31.52 32.22
N ALA A 306 -24.41 -32.48 32.03
CA ALA A 306 -24.22 -33.82 32.54
C ALA A 306 -23.05 -34.55 31.85
N LEU A 307 -22.84 -34.34 30.55
CA LEU A 307 -21.69 -34.87 29.81
C LEU A 307 -20.38 -34.23 30.28
N GLU A 308 -20.37 -32.93 30.57
CA GLU A 308 -19.22 -32.22 31.15
C GLU A 308 -18.87 -32.78 32.53
N ASP A 309 -19.86 -32.96 33.42
CA ASP A 309 -19.69 -33.51 34.77
C ASP A 309 -19.09 -34.94 34.76
N HIS A 310 -19.29 -35.70 33.69
CA HIS A 310 -18.76 -37.06 33.50
C HIS A 310 -17.44 -37.11 32.72
N ASP A 311 -16.79 -35.96 32.50
CA ASP A 311 -15.55 -35.83 31.72
C ASP A 311 -15.69 -36.32 30.26
N LEU A 312 -16.91 -36.30 29.72
CA LEU A 312 -17.21 -36.62 28.32
C LEU A 312 -17.18 -35.37 27.44
N LEU A 313 -17.21 -34.17 28.01
CA LEU A 313 -16.96 -32.93 27.27
C LEU A 313 -15.82 -32.16 27.93
N CYS A 314 -15.12 -31.36 27.14
CA CYS A 314 -14.29 -30.29 27.65
C CYS A 314 -14.64 -28.98 26.97
N GLN A 315 -14.41 -27.90 27.69
CA GLN A 315 -14.60 -26.56 27.19
C GLN A 315 -13.24 -25.97 26.81
N ILE A 316 -13.16 -25.36 25.63
CA ILE A 316 -11.99 -24.60 25.20
C ILE A 316 -12.42 -23.16 24.93
N ASP A 317 -11.71 -22.25 25.59
CA ASP A 317 -11.92 -20.81 25.51
C ASP A 317 -10.97 -20.19 24.48
N ASP A 318 -11.41 -19.06 23.90
CA ASP A 318 -10.56 -18.13 23.17
C ASP A 318 -9.78 -18.69 21.96
N VAL A 319 -10.39 -19.62 21.20
CA VAL A 319 -9.83 -20.12 19.93
C VAL A 319 -9.52 -18.96 18.95
N GLU A 320 -10.33 -17.89 18.94
CA GLU A 320 -10.11 -16.69 18.09
C GLU A 320 -9.01 -15.73 18.58
N HIS A 321 -8.75 -15.59 19.88
CA HIS A 321 -7.80 -14.58 20.40
C HIS A 321 -6.33 -14.88 20.11
N LYS A 322 -6.04 -16.06 19.56
CA LYS A 322 -4.69 -16.41 19.09
C LYS A 322 -4.32 -15.78 17.75
N VAL A 323 -5.28 -15.22 17.03
CA VAL A 323 -5.02 -14.36 15.86
C VAL A 323 -4.54 -12.99 16.38
N TYR A 324 -3.26 -12.65 16.14
CA TYR A 324 -2.58 -11.50 16.74
C TYR A 324 -3.35 -10.16 16.59
N PRO A 325 -3.30 -9.26 17.61
CA PRO A 325 -4.01 -7.98 17.60
C PRO A 325 -3.37 -6.87 16.73
N GLY A 326 -2.40 -7.20 15.86
CA GLY A 326 -1.92 -6.28 14.81
C GLY A 326 -2.96 -6.03 13.70
N ASP A 327 -3.94 -6.93 13.56
CA ASP A 327 -5.03 -6.87 12.57
C ASP A 327 -6.35 -6.37 13.19
N TYR A 328 -6.30 -5.75 14.37
CA TYR A 328 -7.50 -5.38 15.14
C TYR A 328 -8.32 -4.22 14.55
N LEU A 329 -7.92 -3.65 13.40
CA LEU A 329 -8.80 -2.79 12.58
C LEU A 329 -9.78 -3.60 11.71
N ILE A 330 -9.67 -4.94 11.65
CA ILE A 330 -10.48 -5.78 10.76
C ILE A 330 -11.61 -6.52 11.50
N SER A 331 -11.56 -6.67 12.83
CA SER A 331 -12.44 -7.63 13.54
C SER A 331 -13.89 -7.16 13.80
N GLN A 332 -14.22 -5.88 13.63
CA GLN A 332 -15.63 -5.43 13.70
C GLN A 332 -16.31 -5.26 12.32
N GLY A 333 -15.53 -5.21 11.23
CA GLY A 333 -16.05 -5.13 9.86
C GLY A 333 -16.02 -6.45 9.08
N SER A 334 -15.20 -7.42 9.46
CA SER A 334 -14.89 -8.62 8.65
C SER A 334 -16.08 -9.50 8.28
N GLN A 335 -17.12 -9.61 9.12
CA GLN A 335 -18.30 -10.42 8.79
C GLN A 335 -19.25 -9.77 7.78
N GLN A 336 -19.30 -8.43 7.70
CA GLN A 336 -20.01 -7.74 6.62
C GLN A 336 -19.15 -7.61 5.34
N ARG A 337 -17.83 -7.69 5.48
CA ARG A 337 -16.86 -7.49 4.39
C ARG A 337 -16.57 -8.74 3.56
N ALA A 338 -16.65 -9.94 4.12
CA ALA A 338 -16.39 -11.18 3.37
C ALA A 338 -17.29 -11.36 2.12
N PRO A 339 -18.61 -11.09 2.17
CA PRO A 339 -19.47 -11.14 0.99
C PRO A 339 -19.09 -10.07 -0.06
N LEU A 340 -18.70 -8.88 0.38
CA LEU A 340 -18.32 -7.77 -0.49
C LEU A 340 -17.00 -8.06 -1.20
N LEU A 341 -15.99 -8.55 -0.46
CA LEU A 341 -14.71 -8.99 -1.00
C LEU A 341 -14.91 -10.13 -2.01
N GLN A 342 -15.78 -11.09 -1.68
CA GLN A 342 -16.11 -12.20 -2.58
C GLN A 342 -16.84 -11.72 -3.85
N ALA A 343 -17.73 -10.74 -3.74
CA ALA A 343 -18.39 -10.11 -4.88
C ALA A 343 -17.39 -9.32 -5.77
N CYS A 344 -16.42 -8.63 -5.16
CA CYS A 344 -15.34 -7.95 -5.88
C CYS A 344 -14.48 -8.96 -6.65
N ILE A 345 -14.09 -10.08 -6.01
CA ILE A 345 -13.33 -11.15 -6.67
C ILE A 345 -14.13 -11.75 -7.84
N GLN A 346 -15.42 -12.04 -7.64
CA GLN A 346 -16.30 -12.58 -8.69
C GLN A 346 -16.39 -11.64 -9.90
N ALA A 347 -16.60 -10.34 -9.67
CA ALA A 347 -16.63 -9.34 -10.73
C ALA A 347 -15.34 -9.38 -11.57
N ILE A 348 -14.18 -9.55 -10.93
CA ILE A 348 -12.87 -9.61 -11.61
C ILE A 348 -12.68 -10.90 -12.40
N THR A 349 -13.01 -12.05 -11.80
CA THR A 349 -12.88 -13.34 -12.48
C THR A 349 -13.77 -13.45 -13.72
N SER A 350 -14.85 -12.65 -13.77
CA SER A 350 -15.72 -12.56 -14.95
C SER A 350 -15.13 -11.74 -16.11
N LEU A 351 -14.09 -10.95 -15.82
CA LEU A 351 -13.38 -10.11 -16.77
C LEU A 351 -12.13 -10.85 -17.29
N GLU A 352 -12.29 -11.71 -18.31
CA GLU A 352 -11.17 -12.36 -19.01
C GLU A 352 -10.20 -11.31 -19.61
N PRO A 353 -8.91 -11.28 -19.20
CA PRO A 353 -7.89 -11.96 -19.98
C PRO A 353 -6.68 -12.49 -19.17
N ARG A 354 -6.23 -13.70 -19.51
CA ARG A 354 -5.07 -14.44 -18.93
C ARG A 354 -3.79 -13.62 -18.67
N ASP A 355 -3.55 -12.52 -19.37
CA ASP A 355 -2.35 -11.69 -19.18
C ASP A 355 -2.48 -10.63 -18.06
N LEU A 356 -3.70 -10.18 -17.73
CA LEU A 356 -3.97 -9.39 -16.52
C LEU A 356 -3.72 -10.25 -15.27
N MET A 357 -4.16 -11.52 -15.31
CA MET A 357 -4.00 -12.46 -14.20
C MET A 357 -2.54 -12.84 -13.92
N LYS A 358 -1.67 -12.88 -14.94
CA LYS A 358 -0.22 -13.13 -14.74
C LYS A 358 0.48 -11.99 -14.00
N ARG A 359 0.08 -10.73 -14.25
CA ARG A 359 0.69 -9.54 -13.58
C ARG A 359 0.22 -9.37 -12.14
N ILE A 360 -0.92 -9.98 -11.80
CA ILE A 360 -1.53 -9.98 -10.48
C ILE A 360 -0.75 -10.85 -9.44
N GLN A 361 0.16 -11.72 -9.86
CA GLN A 361 0.63 -12.87 -9.07
C GLN A 361 1.61 -12.63 -7.90
N HIS A 362 1.88 -11.40 -7.43
CA HIS A 362 2.70 -11.25 -6.20
C HIS A 362 2.40 -10.02 -5.35
N ASP A 363 2.22 -8.84 -5.96
CA ASP A 363 1.98 -7.57 -5.26
C ASP A 363 0.48 -7.19 -5.14
N PHE A 364 -0.37 -7.84 -5.93
CA PHE A 364 -1.79 -7.47 -6.04
C PHE A 364 -2.57 -7.81 -4.77
N CYS A 365 -2.21 -8.84 -4.02
CA CYS A 365 -3.00 -9.35 -2.90
C CYS A 365 -3.24 -8.29 -1.81
N GLN A 366 -2.16 -7.64 -1.37
CA GLN A 366 -2.23 -6.53 -0.40
C GLN A 366 -2.87 -5.29 -1.03
N ARG A 367 -2.51 -4.96 -2.27
CA ARG A 367 -3.05 -3.80 -3.01
C ARG A 367 -4.54 -3.94 -3.33
N PHE A 368 -5.03 -5.16 -3.53
CA PHE A 368 -6.41 -5.47 -3.91
C PHE A 368 -7.33 -5.51 -2.70
N GLN A 369 -6.92 -6.17 -1.62
CA GLN A 369 -7.62 -6.05 -0.34
C GLN A 369 -7.83 -4.56 -0.02
N ARG A 370 -6.79 -3.77 -0.25
CA ARG A 370 -6.83 -2.34 -0.02
C ARG A 370 -7.75 -1.57 -0.96
N LEU A 371 -7.73 -1.91 -2.24
CA LEU A 371 -8.66 -1.37 -3.24
C LEU A 371 -10.12 -1.62 -2.83
N CYS A 372 -10.43 -2.81 -2.30
CA CYS A 372 -11.75 -3.14 -1.75
C CYS A 372 -12.10 -2.29 -0.53
N GLU A 373 -11.17 -2.11 0.42
CA GLU A 373 -11.39 -1.28 1.62
C GLU A 373 -11.65 0.19 1.27
N ILE A 374 -10.91 0.75 0.29
CA ILE A 374 -11.11 2.12 -0.20
C ILE A 374 -12.48 2.24 -0.87
N ALA A 375 -12.83 1.30 -1.75
CA ALA A 375 -14.11 1.31 -2.46
C ALA A 375 -15.30 1.18 -1.49
N GLU A 376 -15.21 0.32 -0.47
CA GLU A 376 -16.22 0.20 0.58
C GLU A 376 -16.37 1.50 1.37
N THR A 377 -15.25 2.17 1.68
CA THR A 377 -15.28 3.47 2.38
C THR A 377 -15.92 4.56 1.50
N LEU A 378 -15.70 4.52 0.19
CA LEU A 378 -16.25 5.49 -0.77
C LEU A 378 -17.75 5.31 -1.01
N CYS A 379 -18.23 4.07 -1.19
CA CYS A 379 -19.61 3.84 -1.66
C CYS A 379 -20.33 2.62 -1.04
N GLY A 380 -19.77 1.98 -0.02
CA GLY A 380 -20.40 0.89 0.72
C GLY A 380 -20.77 -0.31 -0.17
N GLU A 381 -22.07 -0.64 -0.23
CA GLU A 381 -22.58 -1.77 -1.02
C GLU A 381 -22.29 -1.66 -2.53
N CYS A 382 -22.03 -0.45 -3.04
CA CYS A 382 -21.68 -0.23 -4.45
C CYS A 382 -20.21 -0.54 -4.78
N ALA A 383 -19.38 -0.90 -3.79
CA ALA A 383 -17.95 -1.14 -4.00
C ALA A 383 -17.63 -2.20 -5.09
N PRO A 384 -18.34 -3.34 -5.19
CA PRO A 384 -18.09 -4.30 -6.25
C PRO A 384 -18.32 -3.71 -7.65
N GLN A 385 -19.36 -2.89 -7.80
CA GLN A 385 -19.65 -2.20 -9.06
C GLN A 385 -18.58 -1.16 -9.38
N LEU A 386 -18.15 -0.35 -8.40
CA LEU A 386 -17.10 0.64 -8.56
C LEU A 386 -15.80 0.00 -9.08
N ILE A 387 -15.41 -1.12 -8.47
CA ILE A 387 -14.21 -1.88 -8.85
C ILE A 387 -14.37 -2.49 -10.23
N SER A 388 -15.52 -3.09 -10.51
CA SER A 388 -15.84 -3.67 -11.82
C SER A 388 -15.77 -2.62 -12.93
N ASP A 389 -16.35 -1.43 -12.71
CA ASP A 389 -16.35 -0.34 -13.68
C ASP A 389 -14.92 0.16 -13.97
N GLY A 390 -14.11 0.36 -12.91
CA GLY A 390 -12.72 0.78 -13.05
C GLY A 390 -11.86 -0.25 -13.82
N LEU A 391 -12.03 -1.53 -13.51
CA LEU A 391 -11.33 -2.61 -14.22
C LEU A 391 -11.83 -2.79 -15.66
N HIS A 392 -13.11 -2.56 -15.92
CA HIS A 392 -13.64 -2.57 -17.28
C HIS A 392 -13.03 -1.44 -18.14
N VAL A 393 -12.85 -0.24 -17.57
CA VAL A 393 -12.13 0.87 -18.23
C VAL A 393 -10.69 0.44 -18.56
N ILE A 394 -9.96 -0.11 -17.58
CA ILE A 394 -8.60 -0.64 -17.77
C ILE A 394 -8.56 -1.65 -18.91
N LEU A 395 -9.43 -2.65 -18.89
CA LEU A 395 -9.46 -3.73 -19.88
C LEU A 395 -9.80 -3.25 -21.28
N THR A 396 -10.74 -2.31 -21.39
CA THR A 396 -11.11 -1.68 -22.66
C THR A 396 -9.91 -0.95 -23.27
N LYS A 397 -9.16 -0.18 -22.46
CA LYS A 397 -7.97 0.55 -22.91
C LYS A 397 -6.81 -0.39 -23.21
N ALA A 398 -6.65 -1.43 -22.40
CA ALA A 398 -5.69 -2.50 -22.61
C ALA A 398 -5.90 -3.21 -23.95
N ALA A 399 -7.13 -3.56 -24.30
CA ALA A 399 -7.43 -4.25 -25.56
C ALA A 399 -7.03 -3.44 -26.82
N GLN A 400 -6.79 -2.13 -26.68
CA GLN A 400 -6.32 -1.25 -27.75
C GLN A 400 -4.79 -1.30 -27.99
N GLY A 401 -4.08 -2.21 -27.32
CA GLY A 401 -2.65 -2.49 -27.57
C GLY A 401 -1.66 -1.56 -26.87
N GLN A 402 -2.13 -0.75 -25.91
CA GLN A 402 -1.35 0.28 -25.22
C GLN A 402 -0.74 -0.25 -23.90
N TRP A 403 -0.09 -1.42 -23.92
CA TRP A 403 0.53 -2.02 -22.73
C TRP A 403 2.04 -1.74 -22.69
N ARG A 404 2.58 -1.42 -21.51
CA ARG A 404 4.02 -1.38 -21.22
C ARG A 404 4.40 -2.56 -20.31
N GLU A 405 5.58 -3.15 -20.49
CA GLU A 405 6.18 -4.04 -19.49
C GLU A 405 6.62 -3.25 -18.26
N ALA A 406 6.71 -3.92 -17.10
CA ALA A 406 7.08 -3.28 -15.84
C ALA A 406 8.41 -2.52 -16.01
N THR A 407 8.40 -1.23 -15.70
CA THR A 407 9.60 -0.39 -15.74
C THR A 407 10.22 -0.26 -14.35
N SER A 408 11.49 0.12 -14.29
CA SER A 408 12.15 0.41 -13.03
C SER A 408 11.45 1.58 -12.33
N HIS A 409 10.97 1.38 -11.10
CA HIS A 409 10.43 2.46 -10.27
C HIS A 409 11.45 3.61 -10.13
N HIS A 410 11.01 4.83 -10.45
CA HIS A 410 11.82 6.04 -10.29
C HIS A 410 11.73 6.57 -8.85
N ASP A 411 12.86 6.58 -8.14
CA ASP A 411 12.93 7.17 -6.80
C ASP A 411 13.11 8.70 -6.88
N LEU A 412 12.01 9.44 -6.96
CA LEU A 412 12.01 10.91 -7.08
C LEU A 412 12.62 11.65 -5.87
N ARG A 413 12.99 10.93 -4.80
CA ARG A 413 13.69 11.51 -3.65
C ARG A 413 15.17 11.72 -3.93
N GLN A 414 15.72 11.13 -4.98
CA GLN A 414 17.15 11.23 -5.27
C GLN A 414 17.54 12.67 -5.61
N ASN A 415 18.70 13.09 -5.11
CA ASN A 415 19.23 14.44 -5.28
C ASN A 415 19.43 14.83 -6.76
N TYR A 416 19.61 13.85 -7.65
CA TYR A 416 19.80 14.12 -9.07
C TYR A 416 18.52 14.53 -9.81
N TYR A 417 17.33 14.32 -9.23
CA TYR A 417 16.07 14.74 -9.83
C TYR A 417 15.84 16.25 -9.67
N ILE A 418 15.53 16.89 -10.80
CA ILE A 418 15.11 18.29 -10.94
C ILE A 418 13.89 18.29 -11.86
N GLY A 419 12.78 18.84 -11.35
CA GLY A 419 11.55 19.03 -12.10
C GLY A 419 11.51 20.35 -12.87
N GLY A 420 10.81 20.36 -13.99
CA GLY A 420 10.41 21.55 -14.74
C GLY A 420 8.97 21.42 -15.24
N SER A 421 8.20 22.51 -15.30
CA SER A 421 6.83 22.50 -15.83
C SER A 421 6.68 23.22 -17.17
N VAL A 422 5.87 22.67 -18.07
CA VAL A 422 5.62 23.14 -19.44
C VAL A 422 4.12 23.07 -19.76
N TYR A 423 3.62 23.98 -20.61
CA TYR A 423 2.20 24.11 -20.99
C TYR A 423 2.00 23.96 -22.51
N LEU A 424 0.95 23.26 -22.93
CA LEU A 424 0.72 22.91 -24.35
C LEU A 424 -0.12 23.92 -25.15
N ASP A 425 -1.10 24.59 -24.53
CA ASP A 425 -2.12 25.42 -25.23
C ASP A 425 -1.55 26.68 -25.92
N PHE A 426 -0.31 27.04 -25.64
CA PHE A 426 0.17 28.41 -25.86
C PHE A 426 1.25 28.55 -26.94
N ILE A 427 1.20 27.68 -27.95
CA ILE A 427 2.21 27.62 -29.00
C ILE A 427 1.54 27.56 -30.38
N VAL A 428 1.71 28.62 -31.18
CA VAL A 428 1.23 28.75 -32.58
C VAL A 428 1.77 27.65 -33.54
N ASN A 429 2.71 26.82 -33.06
CA ASN A 429 3.27 25.59 -33.65
C ASN A 429 3.57 24.56 -32.54
N HIS A 430 2.53 23.95 -31.94
CA HIS A 430 2.59 23.11 -30.72
C HIS A 430 3.75 22.09 -30.67
N GLU A 431 4.15 21.51 -31.80
CA GLU A 431 5.21 20.50 -31.87
C GLU A 431 6.61 21.11 -31.67
N THR A 432 7.00 22.10 -32.48
CA THR A 432 8.40 22.60 -32.50
C THR A 432 8.81 23.25 -31.19
N VAL A 433 7.92 23.97 -30.51
CA VAL A 433 8.28 24.69 -29.28
C VAL A 433 8.21 23.81 -28.05
N LEU A 434 7.34 22.78 -28.02
CA LEU A 434 7.34 21.80 -26.93
C LEU A 434 8.71 21.11 -26.84
N PHE A 435 9.20 20.56 -27.96
CA PHE A 435 10.50 19.91 -28.00
C PHE A 435 11.65 20.88 -27.73
N ALA A 436 11.60 22.11 -28.22
CA ALA A 436 12.59 23.13 -27.92
C ALA A 436 12.64 23.50 -26.41
N ASN A 437 11.49 23.56 -25.75
CA ASN A 437 11.42 23.79 -24.30
C ASN A 437 11.94 22.59 -23.51
N ILE A 438 11.64 21.36 -23.96
CA ILE A 438 12.20 20.13 -23.37
C ILE A 438 13.72 20.14 -23.49
N ASP A 439 14.27 20.45 -24.67
CA ASP A 439 15.71 20.56 -24.90
C ASP A 439 16.36 21.63 -24.02
N TYR A 440 15.71 22.79 -23.92
CA TYR A 440 16.18 23.90 -23.08
C TYR A 440 16.23 23.51 -21.60
N LEU A 441 15.17 22.91 -21.07
CA LEU A 441 15.12 22.45 -19.68
C LEU A 441 16.13 21.33 -19.43
N HIS A 442 16.30 20.40 -20.38
CA HIS A 442 17.32 19.36 -20.30
C HIS A 442 18.74 19.94 -20.21
N GLN A 443 19.05 20.97 -21.02
CA GLN A 443 20.34 21.68 -20.96
C GLN A 443 20.56 22.39 -19.61
N LEU A 444 19.49 22.88 -18.97
CA LEU A 444 19.54 23.44 -17.62
C LEU A 444 19.74 22.35 -16.53
N GLY A 445 19.58 21.08 -16.88
CA GLY A 445 19.74 19.93 -15.99
C GLY A 445 18.42 19.41 -15.41
N VAL A 446 17.27 19.77 -15.97
CA VAL A 446 15.97 19.16 -15.66
C VAL A 446 15.92 17.75 -16.25
N ASN A 447 15.40 16.81 -15.46
CA ASN A 447 15.22 15.42 -15.86
C ASN A 447 13.87 14.82 -15.44
N TYR A 448 12.96 15.67 -14.97
CA TYR A 448 11.56 15.37 -14.73
C TYR A 448 10.73 16.52 -15.30
N ILE A 449 9.82 16.26 -16.23
CA ILE A 449 9.00 17.30 -16.87
C ILE A 449 7.53 17.09 -16.57
N GLN A 450 6.86 18.13 -16.06
CA GLN A 450 5.41 18.21 -15.97
C GLN A 450 4.87 18.91 -17.22
N VAL A 451 3.92 18.29 -17.90
CA VAL A 451 3.23 18.85 -19.06
C VAL A 451 1.76 19.06 -18.69
N TYR A 452 1.34 20.31 -18.61
CA TYR A 452 -0.02 20.70 -18.21
C TYR A 452 -0.96 20.88 -19.41
N ARG A 453 -2.26 20.63 -19.12
CA ARG A 453 -3.44 20.69 -20.02
C ARG A 453 -3.41 19.71 -21.19
N VAL A 454 -3.95 18.53 -20.94
CA VAL A 454 -4.18 17.41 -21.87
C VAL A 454 -5.36 16.61 -21.34
N PRO A 455 -6.35 16.07 -22.09
CA PRO A 455 -6.97 16.40 -23.39
C PRO A 455 -8.51 16.63 -23.33
N GLY A 456 -9.12 17.25 -24.36
CA GLY A 456 -10.57 17.18 -24.61
C GLY A 456 -11.21 18.37 -25.36
N SER A 457 -10.67 19.58 -25.18
CA SER A 457 -11.26 20.83 -25.71
C SER A 457 -10.42 21.57 -26.76
N ASP A 458 -9.11 21.32 -26.84
CA ASP A 458 -8.18 22.32 -27.43
C ASP A 458 -7.41 21.87 -28.68
N GLY A 459 -7.76 20.73 -29.29
CA GLY A 459 -7.25 20.35 -30.62
C GLY A 459 -5.81 19.85 -30.69
N VAL A 460 -5.15 19.57 -29.56
CA VAL A 460 -3.83 18.90 -29.52
C VAL A 460 -3.95 17.47 -30.07
N ALA A 461 -3.18 17.15 -31.11
CA ALA A 461 -3.16 15.82 -31.69
C ALA A 461 -2.64 14.80 -30.65
N PRO A 462 -3.38 13.72 -30.31
CA PRO A 462 -2.93 12.70 -29.35
C PRO A 462 -1.55 12.11 -29.66
N GLN A 463 -1.13 12.17 -30.93
CA GLN A 463 0.20 11.75 -31.40
C GLN A 463 1.36 12.58 -30.80
N LEU A 464 1.15 13.87 -30.54
CA LEU A 464 2.17 14.78 -30.00
C LEU A 464 2.62 14.35 -28.60
N LEU A 465 1.70 13.87 -27.77
CA LEU A 465 1.97 13.42 -26.40
C LEU A 465 2.83 12.16 -26.39
N THR A 466 2.47 11.20 -27.24
CA THR A 466 3.25 9.96 -27.41
C THR A 466 4.67 10.28 -27.92
N GLN A 467 4.80 11.25 -28.83
CA GLN A 467 6.11 11.72 -29.29
C GLN A 467 6.90 12.43 -28.17
N ALA A 468 6.25 13.25 -27.34
CA ALA A 468 6.87 13.92 -26.20
C ALA A 468 7.43 12.93 -25.16
N VAL A 469 6.67 11.89 -24.83
CA VAL A 469 7.12 10.80 -23.95
C VAL A 469 8.35 10.11 -24.53
N ALA A 470 8.28 9.67 -25.80
CA ALA A 470 9.39 9.00 -26.46
C ALA A 470 10.64 9.89 -26.54
N TYR A 471 10.46 11.19 -26.78
CA TYR A 471 11.54 12.17 -26.83
C TYR A 471 12.22 12.34 -25.46
N CYS A 472 11.46 12.48 -24.38
CA CYS A 472 12.00 12.53 -23.02
C CYS A 472 12.81 11.27 -22.67
N HIS A 473 12.29 10.09 -23.03
CA HIS A 473 12.98 8.81 -22.78
C HIS A 473 14.32 8.72 -23.53
N GLN A 474 14.43 9.29 -24.73
CA GLN A 474 15.70 9.36 -25.48
C GLN A 474 16.81 10.10 -24.71
N TYR A 475 16.44 11.07 -23.87
CA TYR A 475 17.36 11.86 -23.04
C TYR A 475 17.41 11.39 -21.57
N GLN A 476 16.85 10.21 -21.25
CA GLN A 476 16.78 9.69 -19.88
C GLN A 476 16.01 10.62 -18.92
N MET A 477 15.00 11.31 -19.42
CA MET A 477 14.13 12.18 -18.65
C MET A 477 12.79 11.50 -18.40
N CYS A 478 12.20 11.77 -17.23
CA CYS A 478 10.85 11.34 -16.90
C CYS A 478 9.83 12.39 -17.36
N LEU A 479 8.69 11.96 -17.88
CA LEU A 479 7.57 12.83 -18.23
C LEU A 479 6.34 12.53 -17.36
N CYS A 480 5.74 13.59 -16.83
CA CYS A 480 4.49 13.62 -16.09
C CYS A 480 3.43 14.38 -16.89
N LEU A 481 2.29 13.74 -17.17
CA LEU A 481 1.13 14.42 -17.75
C LEU A 481 0.24 14.96 -16.60
N CYS A 482 0.00 16.27 -16.59
CA CYS A 482 -0.85 16.91 -15.58
C CYS A 482 -2.26 17.14 -16.15
N LEU A 483 -3.24 16.49 -15.54
CA LEU A 483 -4.66 16.56 -15.85
C LEU A 483 -5.37 17.47 -14.85
N GLU A 484 -6.25 18.34 -15.35
CA GLU A 484 -7.09 19.22 -14.54
C GLU A 484 -8.51 18.68 -14.54
N LEU A 485 -8.98 18.25 -13.36
CA LEU A 485 -10.33 17.74 -13.20
C LEU A 485 -11.30 18.90 -12.92
N ALA A 486 -12.43 18.89 -13.62
CA ALA A 486 -13.52 19.83 -13.36
C ALA A 486 -14.04 19.71 -11.91
N ASP A 487 -14.80 20.70 -11.45
CA ASP A 487 -15.50 20.61 -10.17
C ASP A 487 -16.55 19.50 -10.22
N MET A 488 -16.24 18.39 -9.54
CA MET A 488 -17.09 17.19 -9.47
C MET A 488 -17.67 16.99 -8.07
N THR A 489 -17.63 18.00 -7.19
CA THR A 489 -18.13 17.90 -5.81
C THR A 489 -19.63 17.64 -5.73
N THR A 490 -20.38 18.02 -6.76
CA THR A 490 -21.83 17.78 -6.87
C THR A 490 -22.18 16.51 -7.66
N THR A 491 -21.18 15.84 -8.23
CA THR A 491 -21.36 14.64 -9.07
C THR A 491 -21.48 13.40 -8.20
N PRO A 492 -22.40 12.46 -8.50
CA PRO A 492 -22.51 11.21 -7.75
C PRO A 492 -21.18 10.42 -7.72
N PRO A 493 -20.83 9.77 -6.60
CA PRO A 493 -19.53 9.12 -6.41
C PRO A 493 -19.10 8.15 -7.53
N MET A 494 -20.04 7.35 -8.04
CA MET A 494 -19.81 6.39 -9.12
C MET A 494 -19.48 7.09 -10.45
N VAL A 495 -20.26 8.10 -10.82
CA VAL A 495 -20.06 8.85 -12.07
C VAL A 495 -18.75 9.62 -12.01
N ARG A 496 -18.47 10.26 -10.87
CA ARG A 496 -17.20 10.94 -10.62
C ARG A 496 -16.03 9.98 -10.81
N PHE A 497 -16.09 8.78 -10.24
CA PHE A 497 -15.04 7.79 -10.38
C PHE A 497 -14.80 7.35 -11.82
N THR A 498 -15.86 7.02 -12.57
CA THR A 498 -15.72 6.57 -13.96
C THR A 498 -15.17 7.68 -14.85
N THR A 499 -15.61 8.93 -14.65
CA THR A 499 -15.06 10.09 -15.38
C THR A 499 -13.57 10.28 -15.10
N ILE A 500 -13.14 10.22 -13.83
CA ILE A 500 -11.72 10.34 -13.51
C ILE A 500 -10.93 9.17 -14.11
N CYS A 501 -11.44 7.94 -14.04
CA CYS A 501 -10.80 6.79 -14.66
C CYS A 501 -10.63 7.00 -16.17
N ASP A 502 -11.68 7.43 -16.88
CA ASP A 502 -11.61 7.64 -18.32
C ASP A 502 -10.52 8.64 -18.72
N GLU A 503 -10.39 9.75 -17.98
CA GLU A 503 -9.35 10.77 -18.22
C GLU A 503 -7.95 10.23 -17.90
N VAL A 504 -7.77 9.60 -16.73
CA VAL A 504 -6.48 9.06 -16.29
C VAL A 504 -6.00 7.96 -17.23
N PHE A 505 -6.84 7.00 -17.57
CA PHE A 505 -6.47 5.90 -18.45
C PHE A 505 -6.33 6.35 -19.92
N ALA A 506 -6.99 7.43 -20.34
CA ALA A 506 -6.70 8.09 -21.60
C ALA A 506 -5.32 8.76 -21.62
N ALA A 507 -4.86 9.32 -20.50
CA ALA A 507 -3.49 9.83 -20.39
C ALA A 507 -2.45 8.71 -20.30
N LEU A 508 -2.71 7.66 -19.50
CA LEU A 508 -1.83 6.49 -19.36
C LEU A 508 -1.64 5.73 -20.67
N ALA A 509 -2.62 5.77 -21.58
CA ALA A 509 -2.50 5.24 -22.93
C ALA A 509 -1.32 5.82 -23.75
N HIS A 510 -0.84 7.02 -23.40
CA HIS A 510 0.36 7.64 -23.99
C HIS A 510 1.67 7.19 -23.33
N GLN A 511 1.59 6.28 -22.35
CA GLN A 511 2.69 5.69 -21.59
C GLN A 511 3.63 6.69 -20.88
N PRO A 512 3.12 7.75 -20.22
CA PRO A 512 3.97 8.61 -19.42
C PRO A 512 4.58 7.84 -18.23
N ASP A 513 5.62 8.41 -17.64
CA ASP A 513 6.21 7.86 -16.41
C ASP A 513 5.32 8.19 -15.20
N TRP A 514 4.63 9.33 -15.25
CA TRP A 514 3.76 9.82 -14.17
C TRP A 514 2.49 10.46 -14.75
N VAL A 515 1.40 10.41 -13.98
CA VAL A 515 0.19 11.20 -14.25
C VAL A 515 -0.15 11.98 -12.99
N GLN A 516 -0.26 13.31 -13.11
CA GLN A 516 -0.71 14.17 -12.03
C GLN A 516 -2.16 14.57 -12.25
N LEU A 517 -2.95 14.47 -11.19
CA LEU A 517 -4.35 14.90 -11.14
C LEU A 517 -4.46 16.12 -10.23
N THR A 518 -4.89 17.24 -10.78
CA THR A 518 -5.22 18.45 -10.03
C THR A 518 -6.73 18.57 -9.88
N VAL A 519 -7.20 18.74 -8.64
CA VAL A 519 -8.62 18.92 -8.33
C VAL A 519 -8.84 20.32 -7.76
N HIS A 520 -9.69 21.12 -8.40
CA HIS A 520 -9.92 22.52 -8.00
C HIS A 520 -10.81 22.69 -6.75
N GLN A 521 -11.72 21.74 -6.50
CA GLN A 521 -12.54 21.73 -5.29
C GLN A 521 -12.47 20.36 -4.60
N GLU A 522 -12.02 20.40 -3.35
CA GLU A 522 -11.78 19.21 -2.55
C GLU A 522 -12.93 18.95 -1.56
N ASP A 523 -13.23 17.67 -1.37
CA ASP A 523 -14.13 17.18 -0.34
C ASP A 523 -13.47 16.10 0.52
N ALA A 524 -14.20 15.57 1.49
CA ALA A 524 -13.69 14.54 2.39
C ALA A 524 -13.30 13.22 1.68
N LEU A 525 -13.75 13.00 0.44
CA LEU A 525 -13.55 11.76 -0.31
C LEU A 525 -12.43 11.85 -1.35
N SER A 526 -11.93 13.05 -1.63
CA SER A 526 -10.98 13.32 -2.73
C SER A 526 -9.69 12.50 -2.60
N SER A 527 -9.09 12.42 -1.41
CA SER A 527 -7.91 11.57 -1.15
C SER A 527 -8.14 10.07 -1.43
N LEU A 528 -9.33 9.54 -1.11
CA LEU A 528 -9.67 8.13 -1.35
C LEU A 528 -9.78 7.83 -2.85
N TYR A 529 -10.26 8.77 -3.66
CA TYR A 529 -10.22 8.62 -5.12
C TYR A 529 -8.78 8.54 -5.63
N GLY A 530 -7.89 9.42 -5.14
CA GLY A 530 -6.47 9.39 -5.51
C GLY A 530 -5.81 8.04 -5.21
N GLU A 531 -6.04 7.48 -4.01
CA GLU A 531 -5.53 6.17 -3.64
C GLU A 531 -6.09 5.05 -4.54
N LEU A 532 -7.41 5.05 -4.78
CA LEU A 532 -8.07 4.04 -5.61
C LEU A 532 -7.55 4.07 -7.05
N ILE A 533 -7.42 5.26 -7.63
CA ILE A 533 -6.93 5.46 -9.00
C ILE A 533 -5.47 5.06 -9.10
N HIS A 534 -4.64 5.38 -8.10
CA HIS A 534 -3.24 4.98 -8.07
C HIS A 534 -3.08 3.45 -8.10
N LEU A 535 -3.87 2.73 -7.30
CA LEU A 535 -3.86 1.26 -7.31
C LEU A 535 -4.28 0.69 -8.67
N LEU A 536 -5.31 1.28 -9.29
CA LEU A 536 -5.77 0.90 -10.64
C LEU A 536 -4.75 1.22 -11.74
N ALA A 537 -4.05 2.34 -11.64
CA ALA A 537 -2.99 2.73 -12.56
C ALA A 537 -1.78 1.77 -12.47
N GLU A 538 -1.37 1.39 -11.26
CA GLU A 538 -0.31 0.39 -11.04
C GLU A 538 -0.68 -0.99 -11.60
N ILE A 539 -1.98 -1.34 -11.61
CA ILE A 539 -2.47 -2.57 -12.28
C ILE A 539 -2.32 -2.47 -13.80
N TYR A 540 -2.71 -1.33 -14.39
CA TYR A 540 -2.65 -1.11 -15.84
C TYR A 540 -1.20 -0.98 -16.36
N GLN A 541 -0.38 -0.19 -15.68
CA GLN A 541 1.00 0.13 -16.05
C GLN A 541 1.91 0.13 -14.81
N PRO A 542 2.45 -1.04 -14.40
CA PRO A 542 3.34 -1.14 -13.24
C PRO A 542 4.57 -0.22 -13.37
N GLY A 543 4.85 0.54 -12.31
CA GLY A 543 5.92 1.54 -12.30
C GLY A 543 5.46 2.95 -12.69
N THR A 544 4.26 3.11 -13.24
CA THR A 544 3.65 4.42 -13.47
C THR A 544 2.84 4.85 -12.27
N SER A 545 3.14 6.06 -11.80
CA SER A 545 2.65 6.57 -10.55
C SER A 545 1.67 7.72 -10.75
N VAL A 546 0.61 7.74 -9.95
CA VAL A 546 -0.40 8.80 -9.96
C VAL A 546 -0.08 9.78 -8.83
N ILE A 547 0.06 11.04 -9.20
CA ILE A 547 0.28 12.15 -8.27
C ILE A 547 -1.07 12.82 -8.06
N TRP A 548 -1.51 12.92 -6.81
CA TRP A 548 -2.74 13.62 -6.48
C TRP A 548 -2.37 15.00 -5.90
N HIS A 549 -2.75 16.06 -6.60
CA HIS A 549 -2.52 17.43 -6.19
C HIS A 549 -3.76 17.99 -5.49
N GLU A 550 -3.61 18.19 -4.18
CA GLU A 550 -4.55 18.92 -3.32
C GLU A 550 -3.93 20.28 -2.96
N HIS A 551 -4.71 21.34 -3.13
CA HIS A 551 -4.38 22.69 -2.68
C HIS A 551 -4.55 22.83 -1.16
N ALA A 552 -5.45 22.10 -0.50
CA ALA A 552 -5.59 22.19 0.96
C ALA A 552 -4.45 21.45 1.70
N ILE A 553 -4.25 21.79 2.99
CA ILE A 553 -3.30 21.02 3.82
C ILE A 553 -3.75 19.56 3.83
N PRO A 554 -2.92 18.60 3.40
CA PRO A 554 -3.37 17.26 3.13
C PRO A 554 -3.96 16.61 4.37
N ARG A 555 -5.21 16.16 4.24
CA ARG A 555 -5.74 15.07 5.09
C ARG A 555 -5.07 13.73 4.77
N ILE A 556 -4.23 13.70 3.73
CA ILE A 556 -3.49 12.53 3.23
C ILE A 556 -2.62 11.85 4.32
N PHE A 557 -2.14 12.57 5.34
CA PHE A 557 -1.37 11.97 6.45
C PHE A 557 -2.23 11.18 7.45
N GLN A 558 -3.54 11.16 7.24
CA GLN A 558 -4.50 10.31 7.96
C GLN A 558 -5.24 9.42 6.98
N SER A 559 -4.55 8.90 5.96
CA SER A 559 -5.11 7.85 5.10
C SER A 559 -5.65 6.73 6.00
N PRO A 560 -6.99 6.56 6.14
CA PRO A 560 -7.58 5.43 6.88
C PRO A 560 -7.23 4.11 6.20
N THR A 561 -6.94 4.30 4.93
CA THR A 561 -6.07 3.65 4.01
C THR A 561 -4.77 3.19 4.67
N GLY A 562 -3.66 3.77 4.25
CA GLY A 562 -2.28 3.37 4.49
C GLY A 562 -1.56 3.10 3.16
N VAL A 563 -2.23 3.37 2.04
CA VAL A 563 -1.61 3.58 0.72
C VAL A 563 -0.97 4.96 0.72
N SER A 564 0.35 5.04 0.60
CA SER A 564 1.02 6.31 0.34
C SER A 564 1.04 6.56 -1.15
N LEU A 565 0.56 7.73 -1.57
CA LEU A 565 0.85 8.20 -2.92
C LEU A 565 2.36 8.43 -3.07
N PRO A 566 2.91 8.29 -4.28
CA PRO A 566 4.35 8.33 -4.51
C PRO A 566 4.92 9.76 -4.52
N VAL A 567 4.09 10.79 -4.76
CA VAL A 567 4.49 12.19 -4.67
C VAL A 567 3.39 13.01 -4.02
N HIS A 568 3.78 13.91 -3.12
CA HIS A 568 2.89 14.85 -2.45
C HIS A 568 3.44 16.26 -2.56
N HIS A 569 2.61 17.27 -2.84
CA HIS A 569 3.03 18.66 -2.69
C HIS A 569 3.38 18.94 -1.23
N ARG A 570 4.52 19.59 -0.98
CA ARG A 570 4.91 19.91 0.40
C ARG A 570 3.94 20.95 0.96
N PRO A 571 3.12 20.61 1.97
CA PRO A 571 1.98 21.45 2.32
C PRO A 571 2.42 22.78 2.89
N GLY A 572 1.91 23.85 2.31
CA GLY A 572 2.18 25.21 2.75
C GLY A 572 3.62 25.70 2.52
N LEU A 573 4.55 24.88 1.98
CA LEU A 573 5.93 25.32 1.75
C LEU A 573 5.98 26.62 0.92
N THR A 574 5.26 26.65 -0.20
CA THR A 574 5.16 27.83 -1.07
C THR A 574 4.64 29.04 -0.29
N ALA A 575 3.51 28.89 0.42
CA ALA A 575 2.91 29.96 1.23
C ALA A 575 3.88 30.47 2.32
N ALA A 576 4.58 29.57 3.01
CA ALA A 576 5.52 29.90 4.07
C ALA A 576 6.81 30.56 3.55
N LEU A 577 7.30 30.21 2.36
CA LEU A 577 8.43 30.88 1.71
C LEU A 577 8.11 32.36 1.44
N TRP A 578 6.97 32.61 0.79
CA TRP A 578 6.53 33.98 0.51
C TRP A 578 6.18 34.75 1.77
N TYR A 579 5.57 34.11 2.78
CA TYR A 579 5.37 34.74 4.08
C TYR A 579 6.71 35.13 4.74
N SER A 580 7.71 34.24 4.72
CA SER A 580 9.01 34.48 5.34
C SER A 580 9.76 35.65 4.68
N LEU A 581 9.61 35.84 3.36
CA LEU A 581 10.15 37.01 2.67
C LEU A 581 9.45 38.32 3.08
N MET A 582 8.14 38.27 3.28
CA MET A 582 7.35 39.43 3.70
C MET A 582 7.63 39.82 5.15
N SER A 583 7.53 38.85 6.06
CA SER A 583 7.63 39.05 7.51
C SER A 583 9.07 39.16 8.00
N MET A 584 10.03 38.67 7.21
CA MET A 584 11.43 38.49 7.60
C MET A 584 11.59 37.51 8.78
N GLU A 585 10.59 36.67 9.05
CA GLU A 585 10.62 35.61 10.05
C GLU A 585 10.46 34.24 9.41
N THR A 586 11.31 33.29 9.79
CA THR A 586 11.31 31.93 9.21
C THR A 586 10.64 30.89 10.12
N SER A 587 10.18 31.29 11.30
CA SER A 587 9.62 30.39 12.32
C SER A 587 8.42 29.60 11.81
N LEU A 588 7.51 30.26 11.07
CA LEU A 588 6.31 29.61 10.51
C LEU A 588 6.70 28.57 9.45
N LEU A 589 7.68 28.88 8.59
CA LEU A 589 8.23 27.93 7.61
C LEU A 589 8.84 26.70 8.29
N GLN A 590 9.62 26.90 9.35
CA GLN A 590 10.22 25.80 10.11
C GLN A 590 9.14 24.95 10.79
N ALA A 591 8.19 25.57 11.50
CA ALA A 591 7.12 24.87 12.21
C ALA A 591 6.21 24.10 11.26
N GLN A 592 5.81 24.71 10.15
CA GLN A 592 4.98 24.08 9.14
C GLN A 592 5.69 22.92 8.45
N THR A 593 7.01 22.99 8.27
CA THR A 593 7.77 21.86 7.72
C THR A 593 7.91 20.72 8.72
N ARG A 594 8.05 21.00 10.02
CA ARG A 594 8.22 20.01 11.10
C ARG A 594 6.95 19.23 11.45
N GLN A 595 5.77 19.78 11.19
CA GLN A 595 4.52 19.20 11.68
C GLN A 595 4.09 17.91 10.97
N PHE A 596 4.65 17.63 9.78
CA PHE A 596 4.26 16.48 8.98
C PHE A 596 5.11 15.25 9.31
N PRO A 597 4.50 14.05 9.36
CA PRO A 597 5.23 12.82 9.58
C PRO A 597 6.21 12.53 8.43
N LEU A 598 7.18 11.66 8.70
CA LEU A 598 8.04 11.10 7.65
C LEU A 598 7.17 10.37 6.62
N LEU A 599 7.44 10.62 5.34
CA LEU A 599 6.76 9.92 4.25
C LEU A 599 7.20 8.46 4.21
N ASP A 600 6.38 7.61 3.61
CA ASP A 600 6.77 6.23 3.34
C ASP A 600 8.08 6.19 2.50
N ARG A 601 8.82 5.09 2.60
CA ARG A 601 10.15 4.90 2.01
C ARG A 601 10.17 4.93 0.47
N HIS A 602 9.04 5.14 -0.19
CA HIS A 602 8.92 5.27 -1.63
C HIS A 602 8.25 6.59 -2.07
N ALA A 603 7.86 7.46 -1.12
CA ALA A 603 7.15 8.69 -1.40
C ALA A 603 8.06 9.94 -1.30
N ALA A 604 7.83 10.93 -2.17
CA ALA A 604 8.61 12.15 -2.24
C ALA A 604 7.74 13.41 -2.04
N TRP A 605 8.32 14.44 -1.43
CA TRP A 605 7.75 15.77 -1.45
C TRP A 605 8.02 16.46 -2.78
N LEU A 606 7.06 17.21 -3.30
CA LEU A 606 7.24 18.15 -4.40
C LEU A 606 7.37 19.55 -3.81
N ASN A 607 8.49 20.21 -4.11
CA ASN A 607 8.82 21.55 -3.60
C ASN A 607 8.84 22.57 -4.73
N GLN A 608 8.03 23.62 -4.61
CA GLN A 608 7.94 24.70 -5.59
C GLN A 608 8.08 26.07 -4.92
N VAL A 609 8.56 27.04 -5.69
CA VAL A 609 8.55 28.46 -5.29
C VAL A 609 7.25 29.13 -5.72
N ASN A 610 6.64 28.66 -6.81
CA ASN A 610 5.41 29.18 -7.36
C ASN A 610 4.63 28.03 -8.02
N ASP A 611 3.32 28.18 -8.07
CA ASP A 611 2.40 27.18 -8.62
C ASP A 611 1.81 27.71 -9.92
N SER A 612 1.51 26.80 -10.84
CA SER A 612 0.93 27.15 -12.11
C SER A 612 -0.52 27.67 -12.02
N HIS A 613 -1.23 27.33 -10.95
CA HIS A 613 -2.55 27.87 -10.61
C HIS A 613 -2.48 29.13 -9.71
N GLY A 614 -1.26 29.61 -9.42
CA GLY A 614 -1.00 30.71 -8.50
C GLY A 614 -0.91 30.29 -7.03
N ILE A 615 -0.49 31.22 -6.18
CA ILE A 615 -0.21 30.94 -4.78
C ILE A 615 -1.53 30.90 -3.99
N VAL A 616 -1.80 29.72 -3.42
CA VAL A 616 -2.81 29.51 -2.38
C VAL A 616 -2.15 29.66 -1.01
N TRP A 617 -2.72 30.48 -0.15
CA TRP A 617 -2.23 30.63 1.22
C TRP A 617 -2.72 29.45 2.06
N THR A 618 -1.83 28.49 2.32
CA THR A 618 -2.15 27.26 3.06
C THR A 618 -1.33 27.16 4.34
N PHE A 619 -1.80 27.86 5.38
CA PHE A 619 -1.17 27.86 6.69
C PHE A 619 -1.91 26.95 7.67
N ASN A 620 -1.19 26.39 8.65
CA ASN A 620 -1.88 25.73 9.77
C ASN A 620 -2.33 26.81 10.75
N ASP A 621 -3.64 26.98 10.92
CA ASP A 621 -4.24 27.98 11.79
C ASP A 621 -3.73 27.91 13.24
N ARG A 622 -3.38 26.71 13.73
CA ARG A 622 -2.76 26.54 15.06
C ARG A 622 -1.37 27.17 15.12
N LEU A 623 -0.58 27.03 14.06
CA LEU A 623 0.75 27.63 13.97
C LEU A 623 0.67 29.14 13.76
N ILE A 624 -0.37 29.66 13.08
CA ILE A 624 -0.61 31.11 12.98
C ILE A 624 -0.83 31.70 14.39
N ALA A 625 -1.61 31.05 15.24
CA ALA A 625 -1.86 31.55 16.60
C ALA A 625 -0.57 31.70 17.45
N GLU A 626 0.49 30.95 17.12
CA GLU A 626 1.80 31.07 17.77
C GLU A 626 2.61 32.30 17.30
N THR A 627 2.23 32.93 16.17
CA THR A 627 2.91 34.10 15.58
C THR A 627 2.56 35.45 16.22
N GLN A 628 1.89 35.44 17.39
CA GLN A 628 1.33 36.62 18.08
C GLN A 628 0.15 37.31 17.37
N GLU A 629 -0.27 36.79 16.21
CA GLU A 629 -1.43 37.26 15.46
C GLU A 629 -2.68 36.53 15.99
N GLN A 630 -3.63 37.28 16.59
CA GLN A 630 -4.81 36.70 17.25
C GLN A 630 -5.98 36.40 16.29
N ASP A 631 -5.95 36.96 15.07
CA ASP A 631 -7.00 36.83 14.05
C ASP A 631 -6.43 36.19 12.78
N VAL A 632 -6.79 34.92 12.57
CA VAL A 632 -6.37 34.09 11.42
C VAL A 632 -6.84 34.70 10.08
N GLU A 633 -8.06 35.22 10.02
CA GLU A 633 -8.60 35.81 8.78
C GLU A 633 -7.89 37.14 8.47
N ALA A 634 -7.61 37.95 9.49
CA ALA A 634 -6.80 39.15 9.33
C ALA A 634 -5.37 38.82 8.85
N PHE A 635 -4.79 37.72 9.33
CA PHE A 635 -3.49 37.22 8.88
C PHE A 635 -3.50 36.90 7.39
N TYR A 636 -4.44 36.06 6.92
CA TYR A 636 -4.56 35.72 5.49
C TYR A 636 -4.75 36.97 4.62
N ARG A 637 -5.65 37.88 5.01
CA ARG A 637 -5.85 39.15 4.30
C ARG A 637 -4.59 40.01 4.26
N LYS A 638 -3.85 40.10 5.37
CA LYS A 638 -2.60 40.87 5.45
C LYS A 638 -1.55 40.35 4.48
N VAL A 639 -1.35 39.03 4.43
CA VAL A 639 -0.41 38.40 3.50
C VAL A 639 -0.86 38.58 2.06
N HIS A 640 -2.12 38.27 1.76
CA HIS A 640 -2.67 38.37 0.41
C HIS A 640 -2.62 39.82 -0.13
N HIS A 641 -3.02 40.81 0.68
CA HIS A 641 -2.98 42.22 0.27
C HIS A 641 -1.58 42.78 0.07
N PHE A 642 -0.59 42.31 0.84
CA PHE A 642 0.80 42.70 0.64
C PHE A 642 1.24 42.38 -0.80
N TYR A 643 0.87 41.21 -1.33
CA TYR A 643 1.27 40.79 -2.67
C TYR A 643 0.38 41.34 -3.82
N LEU A 644 -0.87 41.74 -3.55
CA LEU A 644 -1.76 42.39 -4.52
C LEU A 644 -1.47 43.88 -4.76
N ASN A 645 -0.88 44.55 -3.77
CA ASN A 645 -0.50 45.96 -3.80
C ASN A 645 -1.57 46.94 -4.33
N ARG A 646 -2.64 47.16 -3.54
CA ARG A 646 -3.71 48.12 -3.89
C ARG A 646 -3.42 49.58 -3.53
N HIS A 647 -2.33 49.90 -2.82
CA HIS A 647 -2.18 51.23 -2.20
C HIS A 647 -0.79 51.88 -2.24
N ASP A 648 0.28 51.21 -2.67
CA ASP A 648 1.60 51.84 -2.64
C ASP A 648 2.42 51.64 -3.91
N GLN A 649 3.20 52.64 -4.27
CA GLN A 649 4.13 52.57 -5.39
C GLN A 649 5.32 51.64 -5.09
N TYR A 650 5.24 50.74 -4.09
CA TYR A 650 6.34 49.94 -3.56
C TYR A 650 6.01 48.44 -3.37
N PHE A 651 5.96 47.69 -4.50
CA PHE A 651 6.04 46.21 -4.59
C PHE A 651 4.85 45.41 -4.01
N PRO A 652 4.46 44.22 -4.51
CA PRO A 652 4.59 43.56 -5.84
C PRO A 652 3.41 43.89 -6.80
N ILE A 653 3.35 43.29 -8.00
CA ILE A 653 2.28 43.47 -9.01
C ILE A 653 1.58 42.11 -9.23
N GLY A 654 0.96 41.57 -8.18
CA GLY A 654 0.08 40.41 -8.29
C GLY A 654 -1.31 40.80 -8.78
N CYS A 655 -2.07 39.82 -9.28
CA CYS A 655 -3.52 39.92 -9.45
C CYS A 655 -4.23 38.77 -8.73
N GLU A 656 -5.52 38.94 -8.51
CA GLU A 656 -6.35 37.94 -7.83
C GLU A 656 -7.11 37.15 -8.90
N SER A 657 -7.03 35.81 -8.86
CA SER A 657 -7.85 34.96 -9.73
C SER A 657 -9.32 35.00 -9.29
N PHE A 658 -10.23 34.46 -10.12
CA PHE A 658 -11.62 34.24 -9.73
C PHE A 658 -11.76 33.35 -8.48
N GLN A 659 -10.81 32.43 -8.27
CA GLN A 659 -10.75 31.54 -7.11
C GLN A 659 -10.00 32.16 -5.91
N ARG A 660 -9.66 33.47 -5.98
CA ARG A 660 -8.89 34.21 -4.96
C ARG A 660 -7.47 33.71 -4.74
N HIS A 661 -6.89 33.03 -5.72
CA HIS A 661 -5.47 32.71 -5.71
C HIS A 661 -4.68 33.97 -6.08
N LEU A 662 -3.46 34.09 -5.53
CA LEU A 662 -2.55 35.14 -5.94
C LEU A 662 -1.82 34.71 -7.23
N LEU A 663 -2.13 35.40 -8.33
CA LEU A 663 -1.47 35.21 -9.61
C LEU A 663 -0.30 36.20 -9.77
N GLY A 664 0.82 35.72 -10.29
CA GLY A 664 1.98 36.54 -10.64
C GLY A 664 3.25 35.72 -10.79
N SER A 665 4.09 36.05 -11.78
CA SER A 665 5.39 35.39 -11.95
C SER A 665 6.26 35.58 -10.71
N THR A 666 7.17 34.64 -10.46
CA THR A 666 8.07 34.71 -9.28
C THR A 666 8.88 36.01 -9.33
N ALA A 667 9.31 36.43 -10.52
CA ALA A 667 9.97 37.71 -10.72
C ALA A 667 9.10 38.92 -10.37
N SER A 668 7.81 38.92 -10.73
CA SER A 668 6.89 40.03 -10.39
C SER A 668 6.60 40.09 -8.89
N LEU A 669 6.37 38.95 -8.26
CA LEU A 669 6.09 38.85 -6.83
C LEU A 669 7.32 39.16 -5.97
N ALA A 670 8.51 38.76 -6.42
CA ALA A 670 9.79 39.22 -5.87
C ALA A 670 10.19 40.62 -6.36
N GLY A 671 9.29 41.29 -7.10
CA GLY A 671 9.28 42.65 -7.67
C GLY A 671 10.51 43.10 -8.45
N LEU A 672 11.17 42.13 -9.07
CA LEU A 672 12.13 42.37 -10.13
C LEU A 672 11.53 43.25 -11.23
N LEU A 673 10.26 42.98 -11.60
CA LEU A 673 9.54 43.77 -12.60
C LEU A 673 9.48 45.25 -12.24
N LYS A 674 9.15 45.58 -10.99
CA LYS A 674 9.16 46.97 -10.55
C LYS A 674 10.58 47.55 -10.60
N ALA A 675 11.57 46.83 -10.08
CA ALA A 675 12.94 47.35 -10.01
C ALA A 675 13.54 47.63 -11.40
N VAL A 676 13.23 46.78 -12.39
CA VAL A 676 13.58 46.99 -13.80
C VAL A 676 12.85 48.21 -14.35
N ASN A 677 11.53 48.31 -14.16
CA ASN A 677 10.72 49.42 -14.68
C ASN A 677 11.11 50.79 -14.10
N THR A 678 11.58 50.82 -12.85
CA THR A 678 12.05 52.04 -12.20
C THR A 678 13.56 52.26 -12.34
N HIS A 679 14.27 51.45 -13.13
CA HIS A 679 15.72 51.50 -13.30
C HIS A 679 16.49 51.56 -11.96
N ASN A 680 16.18 50.65 -11.03
CA ASN A 680 16.78 50.60 -9.70
C ASN A 680 17.75 49.40 -9.58
N PRO A 681 19.08 49.58 -9.77
CA PRO A 681 20.04 48.47 -9.73
C PRO A 681 20.07 47.74 -8.39
N ALA A 682 19.96 48.46 -7.27
CA ALA A 682 19.93 47.83 -5.94
C ALA A 682 18.63 47.03 -5.73
N GLY A 683 17.51 47.49 -6.31
CA GLY A 683 16.25 46.75 -6.34
C GLY A 683 16.35 45.45 -7.16
N ILE A 684 16.97 45.53 -8.34
CA ILE A 684 17.20 44.37 -9.22
C ILE A 684 18.05 43.33 -8.49
N GLU A 685 19.15 43.76 -7.86
CA GLU A 685 20.02 42.88 -7.09
C GLU A 685 19.27 42.16 -5.98
N ARG A 686 18.52 42.90 -5.15
CA ARG A 686 17.75 42.32 -4.05
C ARG A 686 16.67 41.37 -4.54
N SER A 687 16.02 41.65 -5.66
CA SER A 687 15.02 40.76 -6.26
C SER A 687 15.64 39.45 -6.72
N ILE A 688 16.77 39.49 -7.42
CA ILE A 688 17.50 38.30 -7.85
C ILE A 688 17.89 37.46 -6.62
N GLN A 689 18.43 38.10 -5.58
CA GLN A 689 18.81 37.39 -4.35
C GLN A 689 17.63 36.73 -3.64
N ARG A 690 16.45 37.36 -3.59
CA ARG A 690 15.23 36.75 -3.03
C ARG A 690 14.80 35.50 -3.80
N ILE A 691 14.79 35.59 -5.12
CA ILE A 691 14.40 34.48 -6.01
C ILE A 691 15.36 33.31 -5.79
N LEU A 692 16.68 33.56 -5.88
CA LEU A 692 17.69 32.54 -5.68
C LEU A 692 17.68 31.96 -4.26
N LEU A 693 17.42 32.76 -3.23
CA LEU A 693 17.26 32.29 -1.85
C LEU A 693 16.10 31.30 -1.72
N MET A 694 14.93 31.59 -2.29
CA MET A 694 13.78 30.68 -2.26
C MET A 694 14.08 29.37 -3.00
N TYR A 695 14.68 29.43 -4.19
CA TYR A 695 15.09 28.23 -4.92
C TYR A 695 16.19 27.45 -4.20
N ALA A 696 17.12 28.13 -3.54
CA ALA A 696 18.14 27.48 -2.72
C ALA A 696 17.51 26.69 -1.55
N VAL A 697 16.37 27.15 -1.02
CA VAL A 697 15.59 26.37 -0.03
C VAL A 697 14.89 25.19 -0.70
N THR A 698 14.09 25.40 -1.74
CA THR A 698 13.31 24.32 -2.37
C THR A 698 14.20 23.21 -2.94
N PHE A 699 15.39 23.55 -3.43
CA PHE A 699 16.36 22.60 -3.98
C PHE A 699 17.17 21.88 -2.90
N SER A 700 17.12 22.28 -1.63
CA SER A 700 17.88 21.61 -0.56
C SER A 700 17.02 20.99 0.54
N ILE A 701 15.76 21.40 0.71
CA ILE A 701 14.90 20.95 1.83
C ILE A 701 14.43 19.48 1.76
N GLY A 702 14.68 18.79 0.65
CA GLY A 702 14.40 17.35 0.47
C GLY A 702 13.11 17.04 -0.30
N GLY A 703 13.12 15.98 -1.11
CA GLY A 703 12.12 15.71 -2.14
C GLY A 703 12.50 16.26 -3.53
N LEU A 704 11.55 16.23 -4.46
CA LEU A 704 11.62 16.70 -5.85
C LEU A 704 11.40 18.23 -5.93
N PRO A 705 12.43 19.04 -6.20
CA PRO A 705 12.22 20.44 -6.55
C PRO A 705 11.67 20.57 -7.97
N VAL A 706 10.71 21.46 -8.18
CA VAL A 706 10.19 21.78 -9.52
C VAL A 706 10.35 23.26 -9.82
N LEU A 707 10.98 23.55 -10.96
CA LEU A 707 11.10 24.88 -11.54
C LEU A 707 9.89 25.17 -12.44
N LEU A 708 9.28 26.35 -12.28
CA LEU A 708 8.28 26.83 -13.21
C LEU A 708 8.98 27.47 -14.42
N LEU A 709 8.76 26.94 -15.62
CA LEU A 709 9.39 27.47 -16.84
C LEU A 709 9.06 28.96 -16.99
N GLY A 710 10.11 29.77 -17.19
CA GLY A 710 10.02 31.23 -17.24
C GLY A 710 10.52 31.92 -15.97
N ASP A 711 10.70 31.21 -14.85
CA ASP A 711 11.34 31.80 -13.67
C ASP A 711 12.87 31.93 -13.82
N GLU A 712 13.48 31.11 -14.66
CA GLU A 712 14.89 31.20 -15.07
C GLU A 712 15.16 32.32 -16.07
N SER A 713 14.13 32.75 -16.80
CA SER A 713 14.21 33.79 -17.82
C SER A 713 13.20 34.88 -17.53
N PHE A 714 13.62 35.99 -16.94
CA PHE A 714 12.75 37.12 -16.56
C PHE A 714 11.79 37.52 -17.70
N PRO A 715 10.47 37.20 -17.62
CA PRO A 715 9.52 37.57 -18.65
C PRO A 715 9.05 39.02 -18.42
N TYR A 716 9.13 39.82 -19.47
CA TYR A 716 8.89 41.26 -19.44
C TYR A 716 7.38 41.57 -19.60
N GLN A 717 6.84 42.52 -18.81
CA GLN A 717 5.51 43.20 -18.90
C GLN A 717 4.21 42.54 -18.36
N VAL A 718 3.81 42.85 -17.12
CA VAL A 718 2.39 42.72 -16.74
C VAL A 718 1.67 43.91 -17.34
N SER A 719 0.79 43.70 -18.32
CA SER A 719 -0.14 44.76 -18.75
C SER A 719 -1.24 44.91 -17.69
N GLU A 720 -1.76 46.12 -17.46
CA GLU A 720 -2.92 46.32 -16.58
C GLU A 720 -4.16 45.53 -17.03
N ARG A 721 -4.21 45.08 -18.30
CA ARG A 721 -5.26 44.17 -18.80
C ARG A 721 -5.22 42.78 -18.15
N CYS A 722 -4.07 42.28 -17.71
CA CYS A 722 -3.95 41.00 -16.97
C CYS A 722 -4.80 40.96 -15.70
N ARG A 723 -5.05 42.13 -15.07
CA ARG A 723 -5.76 42.21 -13.78
C ARG A 723 -7.22 41.78 -13.82
N TYR A 724 -7.83 41.68 -15.00
CA TYR A 724 -9.28 41.46 -15.14
C TYR A 724 -9.66 40.23 -15.97
N GLN A 725 -8.69 39.48 -16.50
CA GLN A 725 -8.94 38.37 -17.45
C GLN A 725 -8.08 37.12 -17.22
N ALA A 726 -7.13 37.11 -16.28
CA ALA A 726 -6.28 35.94 -16.03
C ALA A 726 -6.98 34.91 -15.13
N GLU A 727 -6.92 33.65 -15.52
CA GLU A 727 -7.50 32.51 -14.77
C GLU A 727 -6.42 31.75 -14.01
N ASP A 728 -5.21 31.64 -14.57
CA ASP A 728 -4.03 30.99 -13.99
C ASP A 728 -2.73 31.81 -14.25
N ILE A 729 -1.57 31.31 -13.79
CA ILE A 729 -0.29 32.02 -13.98
C ILE A 729 0.17 32.00 -15.45
N HIS A 730 -0.30 31.05 -16.26
CA HIS A 730 0.10 30.89 -17.65
C HIS A 730 -0.55 31.92 -18.55
N HIS A 731 -1.83 32.25 -18.33
CA HIS A 731 -2.46 33.44 -18.92
C HIS A 731 -1.64 34.70 -18.61
N VAL A 732 -1.10 34.83 -17.39
CA VAL A 732 -0.19 35.93 -17.03
C VAL A 732 1.10 35.86 -17.86
N TYR A 733 1.65 34.66 -18.10
CA TYR A 733 2.81 34.46 -18.98
C TYR A 733 2.56 34.76 -20.47
N ASP A 734 1.36 34.54 -20.99
CA ASP A 734 1.04 34.83 -22.39
C ASP A 734 0.92 36.33 -22.67
N PHE A 735 0.32 37.06 -21.74
CA PHE A 735 0.31 38.51 -21.81
C PHE A 735 1.74 39.09 -21.78
N TYR A 736 2.70 38.45 -21.08
CA TYR A 736 4.12 38.85 -21.14
C TYR A 736 4.72 38.69 -22.56
N ARG A 737 4.32 37.66 -23.32
CA ARG A 737 4.91 37.37 -24.66
C ARG A 737 4.28 38.18 -25.79
N GLN A 738 3.01 38.58 -25.69
CA GLN A 738 2.28 39.26 -26.76
C GLN A 738 2.52 40.78 -26.83
N CYS A 739 3.02 41.41 -25.76
CA CYS A 739 3.35 42.83 -25.75
C CYS A 739 4.71 43.10 -26.45
N ASN A 740 4.71 43.10 -27.78
CA ASN A 740 5.81 43.62 -28.60
C ASN A 740 5.60 45.12 -28.87
N ASP A 741 6.09 46.00 -27.99
CA ASP A 741 6.26 47.42 -28.31
C ASP A 741 7.64 47.67 -28.95
N GLU A 742 7.69 48.51 -29.99
CA GLU A 742 8.85 48.78 -30.85
C GLU A 742 10.06 49.48 -30.17
N ASP A 743 10.03 49.69 -28.85
CA ASP A 743 10.98 50.55 -28.11
C ASP A 743 12.04 49.75 -27.30
N CYS A 744 12.51 48.61 -27.85
CA CYS A 744 13.07 47.50 -27.06
C CYS A 744 14.60 47.26 -27.05
N THR A 745 15.46 48.07 -27.69
CA THR A 745 16.89 47.70 -27.80
C THR A 745 17.69 47.80 -26.49
N SER A 746 17.56 48.87 -25.72
CA SER A 746 18.26 49.02 -24.42
C SER A 746 17.64 48.15 -23.31
N LYS A 747 16.32 47.95 -23.38
CA LYS A 747 15.55 47.08 -22.47
C LYS A 747 15.88 45.60 -22.69
N ALA A 748 16.02 45.14 -23.95
CA ALA A 748 16.41 43.76 -24.26
C ALA A 748 17.80 43.38 -23.73
N VAL A 749 18.76 44.32 -23.73
CA VAL A 749 20.12 44.09 -23.18
C VAL A 749 20.12 44.01 -21.65
N ALA A 750 19.34 44.85 -20.96
CA ALA A 750 19.19 44.75 -19.50
C ALA A 750 18.43 43.49 -19.06
N THR A 751 17.42 43.09 -19.84
CA THR A 751 16.68 41.83 -19.68
C THR A 751 17.59 40.62 -19.89
N SER A 752 18.39 40.58 -20.95
CA SER A 752 19.33 39.48 -21.18
C SER A 752 20.37 39.38 -20.07
N HIS A 753 20.88 40.50 -19.56
CA HIS A 753 21.79 40.49 -18.41
C HIS A 753 21.12 39.94 -17.14
N THR A 754 19.89 40.37 -16.84
CA THR A 754 19.15 39.92 -15.65
C THR A 754 18.76 38.45 -15.74
N SER A 755 18.21 38.01 -16.88
CA SER A 755 17.87 36.60 -17.15
C SER A 755 19.12 35.72 -17.08
N ASN A 756 20.25 36.16 -17.64
CA ASN A 756 21.51 35.41 -17.55
C ASN A 756 21.94 35.20 -16.09
N ARG A 757 21.72 36.18 -15.20
CA ARG A 757 22.07 36.06 -13.79
C ARG A 757 21.16 35.06 -13.05
N LEU A 758 19.85 35.09 -13.31
CA LEU A 758 18.90 34.12 -12.75
C LEU A 758 19.22 32.71 -13.25
N TYR A 759 19.37 32.55 -14.57
CA TYR A 759 19.77 31.29 -15.20
C TYR A 759 21.07 30.75 -14.61
N THR A 760 22.11 31.58 -14.50
CA THR A 760 23.41 31.17 -13.94
C THR A 760 23.27 30.71 -12.49
N GLY A 761 22.56 31.46 -11.66
CA GLY A 761 22.35 31.10 -10.25
C GLY A 761 21.53 29.82 -10.07
N LEU A 762 20.46 29.63 -10.86
CA LEU A 762 19.65 28.42 -10.84
C LEU A 762 20.43 27.21 -11.34
N ASN A 763 21.17 27.35 -12.44
CA ASN A 763 22.04 26.28 -12.94
C ASN A 763 23.09 25.89 -11.88
N GLN A 764 23.71 26.86 -11.21
CA GLN A 764 24.66 26.59 -10.12
C GLN A 764 24.02 25.78 -8.98
N LEU A 765 22.79 26.12 -8.57
CA LEU A 765 22.03 25.36 -7.58
C LEU A 765 21.69 23.94 -8.06
N ILE A 766 21.31 23.77 -9.33
CA ILE A 766 21.02 22.46 -9.94
C ILE A 766 22.27 21.59 -9.91
N GLN A 767 23.40 22.09 -10.43
CA GLN A 767 24.64 21.32 -10.47
C GLN A 767 25.13 20.95 -9.06
N ALA A 768 25.07 21.90 -8.12
CA ALA A 768 25.43 21.65 -6.73
C ALA A 768 24.53 20.55 -6.13
N ARG A 769 23.21 20.59 -6.35
CA ARG A 769 22.29 19.60 -5.81
C ARG A 769 22.60 18.20 -6.33
N LYS A 770 22.81 18.07 -7.64
CA LYS A 770 23.17 16.78 -8.28
C LYS A 770 24.47 16.19 -7.72
N SER A 771 25.38 17.01 -7.21
CA SER A 771 26.64 16.56 -6.58
C SER A 771 26.52 16.17 -5.10
N LEU A 772 25.40 16.49 -4.44
CA LEU A 772 25.21 16.35 -2.99
C LEU A 772 24.24 15.21 -2.66
N ALA A 773 24.77 14.02 -2.39
CA ALA A 773 23.99 12.84 -2.00
C ALA A 773 23.21 13.03 -0.68
N GLU A 774 23.65 13.96 0.17
CA GLU A 774 22.97 14.37 1.41
C GLU A 774 21.60 15.01 1.12
N LEU A 775 21.37 15.46 -0.12
CA LEU A 775 20.13 16.05 -0.55
C LEU A 775 19.10 15.01 -1.05
N SER A 776 19.44 13.72 -1.06
CA SER A 776 18.48 12.63 -1.33
C SER A 776 17.57 12.39 -0.13
N GLY A 777 16.32 11.98 -0.33
CA GLY A 777 15.35 11.73 0.77
C GLY A 777 14.56 12.98 1.16
N HIS A 778 13.88 12.92 2.30
CA HIS A 778 12.98 13.99 2.78
C HIS A 778 13.34 14.58 4.16
N ASP A 779 14.26 13.95 4.92
CA ASP A 779 14.61 14.37 6.27
C ASP A 779 15.28 15.75 6.32
N VAL A 780 14.82 16.59 7.26
CA VAL A 780 15.36 17.93 7.48
C VAL A 780 15.42 18.24 8.98
N ASP A 781 16.61 18.56 9.46
CA ASP A 781 16.89 18.88 10.86
C ASP A 781 17.09 20.40 11.01
N PHE A 782 16.05 21.13 11.39
CA PHE A 782 16.15 22.58 11.57
C PHE A 782 16.97 22.97 12.81
N VAL A 783 17.87 23.93 12.63
CA VAL A 783 18.76 24.48 13.67
C VAL A 783 18.21 25.81 14.18
N THR A 784 18.12 25.96 15.50
CA THR A 784 17.58 27.16 16.12
C THR A 784 18.59 28.32 16.09
N SER A 785 18.22 29.42 15.44
CA SER A 785 18.93 30.70 15.46
C SER A 785 18.28 31.67 16.45
N LEU A 786 19.07 32.51 17.12
CA LEU A 786 18.56 33.58 17.99
C LEU A 786 17.93 34.74 17.20
N ASP A 787 18.28 34.90 15.93
CA ASP A 787 17.60 35.83 15.01
C ASP A 787 16.64 35.04 14.12
N LYS A 788 15.36 35.39 14.17
CA LYS A 788 14.27 34.71 13.44
C LYS A 788 14.36 34.87 11.92
N SER A 789 15.14 35.83 11.42
CA SER A 789 15.33 36.01 9.97
C SER A 789 16.28 34.99 9.36
N HIS A 790 16.99 34.19 10.16
CA HIS A 790 17.83 33.12 9.63
C HIS A 790 17.04 31.82 9.51
N LEU A 791 17.10 31.21 8.34
CA LEU A 791 16.70 29.82 8.13
C LEU A 791 17.96 28.96 8.13
N ILE A 792 17.99 27.96 9.00
CA ILE A 792 19.12 27.06 9.15
C ILE A 792 18.61 25.64 9.29
N PHE A 793 19.12 24.72 8.47
CA PHE A 793 18.80 23.31 8.60
C PHE A 793 19.93 22.41 8.12
N LEU A 794 19.96 21.19 8.67
CA LEU A 794 20.90 20.15 8.36
C LEU A 794 20.21 19.04 7.57
N ARG A 795 20.98 18.41 6.69
CA ARG A 795 20.63 17.14 6.05
C ARG A 795 21.81 16.19 6.11
N LYS A 796 21.55 14.91 6.33
CA LYS A 796 22.59 13.92 6.60
C LYS A 796 22.50 12.78 5.59
N SER A 797 23.67 12.34 5.14
CA SER A 797 23.85 11.04 4.50
C SER A 797 24.66 10.13 5.43
N GLN A 798 24.96 8.91 5.00
CA GLN A 798 25.79 7.98 5.78
C GLN A 798 27.19 8.51 6.12
N LYS A 799 27.75 9.45 5.32
CA LYS A 799 29.15 9.90 5.46
C LYS A 799 29.31 11.40 5.66
N ASN A 800 28.32 12.19 5.27
CA ASN A 800 28.44 13.64 5.19
C ASN A 800 27.20 14.33 5.74
N THR A 801 27.40 15.56 6.20
CA THR A 801 26.34 16.47 6.64
C THR A 801 26.32 17.70 5.75
N PHE A 802 25.17 18.01 5.19
CA PHE A 802 24.85 19.25 4.51
C PHE A 802 24.22 20.24 5.51
N LEU A 803 24.56 21.52 5.37
CA LEU A 803 24.01 22.63 6.12
C LEU A 803 23.54 23.71 5.14
N PHE A 804 22.26 24.05 5.22
CA PHE A 804 21.71 25.26 4.63
C PHE A 804 21.76 26.39 5.65
N LEU A 805 22.18 27.57 5.19
CA LEU A 805 22.17 28.80 5.98
C LEU A 805 21.67 29.94 5.08
N GLY A 806 20.58 30.62 5.45
CA GLY A 806 20.02 31.72 4.65
C GLY A 806 19.47 32.87 5.50
N ASN A 807 19.64 34.11 5.04
CA ASN A 807 19.12 35.31 5.69
C ASN A 807 17.91 35.89 4.92
N PHE A 808 16.70 35.82 5.48
CA PHE A 808 15.48 36.37 4.88
C PHE A 808 15.32 37.89 5.09
N SER A 809 16.29 38.54 5.75
CA SER A 809 16.25 39.98 6.00
C SER A 809 16.85 40.79 4.85
N PRO A 810 16.31 41.99 4.54
CA PRO A 810 16.91 42.95 3.60
C PRO A 810 18.13 43.70 4.16
N ILE A 811 18.54 43.39 5.40
CA ILE A 811 19.70 43.99 6.07
C ILE A 811 20.68 42.91 6.54
N LYS A 812 21.92 43.33 6.79
CA LYS A 812 22.95 42.48 7.39
C LYS A 812 22.54 42.07 8.80
N LYS A 813 22.63 40.78 9.10
CA LYS A 813 22.25 40.20 10.40
C LYS A 813 23.39 39.40 11.00
N ARG A 814 23.49 39.41 12.33
CA ARG A 814 24.53 38.69 13.06
C ARG A 814 24.10 37.25 13.29
N LEU A 815 24.90 36.29 12.87
CA LEU A 815 24.62 34.87 13.10
C LEU A 815 24.93 34.51 14.55
N ARG A 816 23.91 34.01 15.26
CA ARG A 816 24.04 33.44 16.61
C ARG A 816 23.11 32.23 16.71
N LEU A 817 23.69 31.08 17.00
CA LEU A 817 22.95 29.84 17.18
C LEU A 817 22.56 29.67 18.65
N ASP A 818 21.58 28.82 18.91
CA ASP A 818 21.29 28.35 20.26
C ASP A 818 22.47 27.55 20.85
N GLN A 819 22.58 27.50 22.18
CA GLN A 819 23.66 26.80 22.88
C GLN A 819 23.79 25.33 22.46
N SER A 820 22.66 24.68 22.18
CA SER A 820 22.58 23.28 21.74
C SER A 820 23.21 23.00 20.37
N HIS A 821 23.54 24.04 19.59
CA HIS A 821 24.09 23.91 18.24
C HIS A 821 25.40 24.71 18.06
N HIS A 822 26.03 25.13 19.17
CA HIS A 822 27.25 25.93 19.13
C HIS A 822 28.42 25.20 18.46
N GLU A 823 28.47 23.86 18.47
CA GLU A 823 29.55 23.13 17.79
C GLU A 823 29.61 23.41 16.29
N LEU A 824 28.47 23.72 15.65
CA LEU A 824 28.41 24.03 14.21
C LEU A 824 29.24 25.27 13.85
N MET A 825 29.36 26.24 14.78
CA MET A 825 30.19 27.43 14.60
C MET A 825 31.69 27.12 14.59
N SER A 826 32.10 26.06 15.30
CA SER A 826 33.50 25.64 15.40
C SER A 826 33.93 24.65 14.32
N ALA A 827 32.98 24.00 13.65
CA ALA A 827 33.26 23.08 12.56
C ALA A 827 33.81 23.81 11.31
N LEU A 828 34.55 23.05 10.49
CA LEU A 828 35.05 23.48 9.19
C LEU A 828 34.15 22.93 8.10
N TRP A 829 33.62 23.83 7.28
CA TRP A 829 32.63 23.53 6.25
C TRP A 829 33.18 23.84 4.87
N MET A 830 32.79 23.05 3.87
CA MET A 830 33.11 23.29 2.46
C MET A 830 31.94 24.01 1.78
N ASP A 831 32.18 25.13 1.10
CA ASP A 831 31.15 25.84 0.33
C ASP A 831 30.93 25.18 -1.02
N MET A 832 29.72 24.66 -1.22
CA MET A 832 29.32 23.89 -2.40
C MET A 832 28.79 24.76 -3.54
N LEU A 833 28.76 26.09 -3.40
CA LEU A 833 28.35 27.00 -4.46
C LEU A 833 29.54 27.79 -4.97
N GLN A 834 30.29 28.48 -4.10
CA GLN A 834 31.28 29.45 -4.56
C GLN A 834 32.70 28.89 -4.73
N ASN A 835 33.17 28.01 -3.83
CA ASN A 835 34.56 27.51 -3.82
C ASN A 835 34.66 26.11 -3.19
N HIS A 836 34.51 25.08 -4.03
CA HIS A 836 34.45 23.67 -3.64
C HIS A 836 35.70 23.15 -2.89
N ASP A 837 36.82 23.87 -2.95
CA ASP A 837 38.11 23.42 -2.40
C ASP A 837 38.54 24.16 -1.11
N GLN A 838 37.71 25.06 -0.57
CA GLN A 838 38.05 25.83 0.62
C GLN A 838 37.16 25.49 1.81
N PHE A 839 37.80 25.13 2.92
CA PHE A 839 37.14 24.99 4.21
C PHE A 839 37.01 26.36 4.89
N MET A 840 35.84 26.63 5.47
CA MET A 840 35.52 27.85 6.19
C MET A 840 34.73 27.56 7.47
N HIS A 841 34.85 28.44 8.46
CA HIS A 841 33.91 28.50 9.56
C HIS A 841 32.62 29.23 9.14
N LEU A 842 31.54 29.02 9.89
CA LEU A 842 30.31 29.78 9.67
C LEU A 842 30.57 31.29 9.84
N PRO A 843 30.03 32.13 8.95
CA PRO A 843 30.27 33.56 9.00
C PRO A 843 29.62 34.17 10.25
N SER A 844 30.27 35.16 10.85
CA SER A 844 29.71 35.88 12.01
C SER A 844 28.47 36.73 11.66
N HIS A 845 28.30 37.05 10.38
CA HIS A 845 27.19 37.84 9.86
C HIS A 845 26.80 37.36 8.45
N LEU A 846 25.53 37.52 8.11
CA LEU A 846 25.00 37.28 6.77
C LEU A 846 24.57 38.61 6.15
N GLU A 847 24.98 38.86 4.92
CA GLU A 847 24.52 39.98 4.11
C GLU A 847 23.02 39.81 3.73
N PRO A 848 22.35 40.87 3.23
CA PRO A 848 20.95 40.78 2.82
C PRO A 848 20.71 39.61 1.85
N TYR A 849 19.73 38.75 2.15
CA TYR A 849 19.36 37.61 1.29
C TYR A 849 20.49 36.62 0.97
N GLN A 850 21.62 36.70 1.68
CA GLN A 850 22.73 35.79 1.49
C GLN A 850 22.38 34.39 1.98
N TYR A 851 22.85 33.39 1.24
CA TYR A 851 22.73 31.99 1.62
C TYR A 851 24.01 31.21 1.31
N TYR A 852 24.18 30.08 2.00
CA TYR A 852 25.26 29.13 1.82
C TYR A 852 24.73 27.70 1.81
N TRP A 853 25.35 26.87 0.97
CA TRP A 853 25.24 25.42 0.99
C TRP A 853 26.58 24.85 1.42
N LEU A 854 26.62 24.30 2.62
CA LEU A 854 27.85 23.92 3.29
C LEU A 854 27.88 22.42 3.50
N ARG A 855 29.03 21.78 3.32
CA ARG A 855 29.21 20.34 3.56
C ARG A 855 30.31 20.07 4.57
N PHE A 856 30.04 19.16 5.50
CA PHE A 856 30.99 18.56 6.42
C PHE A 856 31.10 17.06 6.15
N SER A 857 32.31 16.51 6.11
CA SER A 857 32.55 15.08 5.94
C SER A 857 33.03 14.49 7.26
N GLN A 858 32.35 13.45 7.74
CA GLN A 858 32.82 12.70 8.91
C GLN A 858 33.94 11.76 8.43
N SER A 859 35.14 11.97 8.97
CA SER A 859 36.35 11.18 8.64
C SER A 859 36.22 9.72 9.00
#